data_AF-A0AAN8FZA0-F1
#
_entry.id   AF-A0AAN8FZA0-F1
#
_cell.length_a   1.000
_cell.length_b   1.000
_cell.length_c   1.000
_cell.angle_alpha   90.00
_cell.angle_beta   90.00
_cell.angle_gamma   90.00
#
_symmetry.space_group_name_H-M   'P 1'
#
loop_
_entity.id
_entity.type
_entity.pdbx_description
1 polymer ?
#
loop_
_entity_poly.entity_id
_entity_poly.type
_entity_poly.pdbx_seq_one_letter_code
_entity_poly.pdbx_strand_id
1 'polypeptide(L)'
;MTSPRIATSGLRVPCVEQLRNSIPGLMEDIAVTKFREYLRVDTEQPNPDYAACQNFLFHLADELGIQRRAVEDQWKYDPYSAYKDENGDIYGRGAQDMKCVGSQYFEAIRRHFQRGQKQWLRTIHIVWGPDEEIAGPEGMAKFCHMDEFRELNIGFVLDEGIASETDTYKVFYAERCSWWVKITCHGSPGHGSKFIENTAAEKLNYVMNKALAFREQQKNLLKSDSTLTLGDVTTLNLTILEGGVQTNVLPEKFEARFDIRITPTTDFNEFEQMIASWCKNAGEDVTYEFLEKDTNRNMTPTTADDPWWSAFEGSLKDQQCKFTKEICSAATDSRYIREVSTRLMEDIAVTKFREYLRVDTEQPNPDYAACQNFLFHLADELGVQRHAVEDQWKYDPYSAYKDENGDIYGRGAQDMKCVGSQYFEAIRRHFQRGQKQWLRTIHIVWGPDEEIAGPEGMAKFCHMDEFRELNIGFVLDEGVASETDTYKVFYAERCSWWVKITCHGSPGHGSKFIENTAAEKLNYVMNKALAFREQQKNLLKSDSSLTLGDVTTLNLTILEGGVQTNVLPEKFEARFDIRITPTTDFDEFEQMIASWCKNAGEDVTYEFLEDQQCKFTKEICSAATDSRYIRELGYRSIGFLPIINTPQLLHDHNEYLNERTFLRGVEIYETLIQNLANVQE
;
A
#
# COMPACT_ATOMS: atom_id res chain seq x y z
N MET A 1 69.87 37.47 65.31
CA MET A 1 69.94 38.67 64.44
C MET A 1 69.00 38.45 63.27
N THR A 2 68.08 39.40 63.11
CA THR A 2 67.25 39.80 61.96
C THR A 2 67.50 39.21 60.55
N SER A 3 66.41 38.78 59.88
CA SER A 3 65.89 39.09 58.50
C SER A 3 66.84 39.84 57.51
N PRO A 4 66.83 39.63 56.16
CA PRO A 4 65.60 39.64 55.32
C PRO A 4 65.54 38.89 53.95
N ARG A 5 64.28 38.78 53.47
CA ARG A 5 63.67 38.87 52.10
C ARG A 5 64.41 38.46 50.80
N ILE A 6 63.74 37.54 50.07
CA ILE A 6 63.38 37.46 48.63
C ILE A 6 64.18 38.32 47.62
N ALA A 7 64.82 37.66 46.63
CA ALA A 7 64.77 38.01 45.19
C ALA A 7 65.41 36.92 44.30
N THR A 8 64.87 36.80 43.09
CA THR A 8 65.14 35.86 41.99
C THR A 8 66.52 35.98 41.32
N SER A 9 67.09 34.87 40.85
CA SER A 9 67.90 34.74 39.60
C SER A 9 68.22 33.25 39.39
N GLY A 10 67.76 32.63 38.30
CA GLY A 10 68.56 32.43 37.08
C GLY A 10 69.51 31.25 37.27
N LEU A 11 69.30 30.08 36.67
CA LEU A 11 69.75 29.67 35.31
C LEU A 11 69.72 28.12 35.35
N ARG A 12 69.37 27.29 34.35
CA ARG A 12 69.24 27.29 32.88
C ARG A 12 68.25 26.16 32.55
N VAL A 13 67.56 26.11 31.40
CA VAL A 13 68.04 25.83 30.03
C VAL A 13 67.06 26.45 28.98
N PRO A 14 67.37 26.50 27.67
CA PRO A 14 67.39 27.70 26.86
C PRO A 14 66.09 28.08 26.15
N CYS A 15 66.03 29.37 25.82
CA CYS A 15 65.10 30.13 25.00
C CYS A 15 64.63 29.40 23.71
N VAL A 16 63.30 29.19 23.60
CA VAL A 16 62.57 28.81 22.36
C VAL A 16 61.99 30.06 21.66
N GLU A 17 62.51 31.24 21.99
CA GLU A 17 62.03 32.52 21.45
C GLU A 17 62.72 32.94 20.13
N GLN A 18 63.37 32.00 19.43
CA GLN A 18 63.98 32.26 18.12
C GLN A 18 63.31 31.60 16.91
N LEU A 19 62.10 31.04 17.03
CA LEU A 19 61.40 30.43 15.88
C LEU A 19 59.89 30.71 15.78
N ARG A 20 59.39 31.87 16.24
CA ARG A 20 57.96 32.22 16.06
C ARG A 20 57.62 33.57 15.45
N ASN A 21 58.62 34.32 14.97
CA ASN A 21 58.36 35.50 14.14
C ASN A 21 58.76 35.23 12.69
N SER A 22 57.88 34.54 11.96
CA SER A 22 57.83 34.60 10.50
C SER A 22 56.42 34.24 10.04
N ILE A 23 55.75 35.17 9.35
CA ILE A 23 54.38 35.16 8.78
C ILE A 23 53.29 35.74 9.71
N PRO A 24 52.82 36.99 9.46
CA PRO A 24 51.58 37.52 10.03
C PRO A 24 50.39 36.95 9.24
N GLY A 25 49.55 36.13 9.89
CA GLY A 25 48.36 35.56 9.26
C GLY A 25 47.41 34.94 10.27
N LEU A 26 46.28 35.63 10.51
CA LEU A 26 45.07 35.23 11.21
C LEU A 26 45.23 34.46 12.54
N MET A 27 45.10 35.19 13.65
CA MET A 27 44.59 34.61 14.90
C MET A 27 43.16 34.10 14.63
N GLU A 28 42.88 32.82 14.88
CA GLU A 28 41.54 32.25 14.70
C GLU A 28 40.54 33.04 15.55
N ASP A 29 39.40 33.40 14.96
CA ASP A 29 38.36 34.14 15.67
C ASP A 29 37.91 33.33 16.89
N ILE A 30 37.71 33.99 18.03
CA ILE A 30 37.33 33.32 19.28
C ILE A 30 36.02 32.53 19.12
N ALA A 31 35.09 33.00 18.30
CA ALA A 31 33.86 32.28 17.98
C ALA A 31 34.16 31.00 17.20
N VAL A 32 35.13 31.03 16.28
CA VAL A 32 35.58 29.85 15.53
C VAL A 32 36.31 28.86 16.46
N THR A 33 37.12 29.36 17.39
CA THR A 33 37.79 28.52 18.40
C THR A 33 36.76 27.80 19.30
N LYS A 34 35.80 28.55 19.85
CA LYS A 34 34.73 28.00 20.71
C LYS A 34 33.79 27.07 19.93
N PHE A 35 33.47 27.38 18.67
CA PHE A 35 32.66 26.50 17.81
C PHE A 35 33.36 25.15 17.57
N ARG A 36 34.67 25.17 17.33
CA ARG A 36 35.47 23.94 17.18
C ARG A 36 35.58 23.13 18.47
N GLU A 37 35.55 23.77 19.64
CA GLU A 37 35.47 23.07 20.93
C GLU A 37 34.09 22.44 21.14
N TYR A 38 33.02 23.14 20.77
CA TYR A 38 31.65 22.63 20.85
C TYR A 38 31.42 21.43 19.93
N LEU A 39 31.99 21.44 18.71
CA LEU A 39 31.94 20.33 17.74
C LEU A 39 32.63 19.04 18.21
N ARG A 40 33.38 19.08 19.31
CA ARG A 40 34.01 17.88 19.91
C ARG A 40 33.08 17.18 20.90
N VAL A 41 31.93 17.76 21.22
CA VAL A 41 30.91 17.07 22.00
C VAL A 41 30.20 16.10 21.07
N ASP A 42 30.16 14.83 21.46
CA ASP A 42 29.46 13.80 20.73
C ASP A 42 27.96 14.06 20.81
N THR A 43 27.37 14.52 19.71
CA THR A 43 25.91 14.72 19.59
C THR A 43 25.30 13.73 18.61
N GLU A 44 26.04 12.69 18.22
CA GLU A 44 25.62 11.72 17.22
C GLU A 44 24.83 10.58 17.89
N GLN A 45 23.79 10.12 17.21
CA GLN A 45 22.99 9.00 17.67
C GLN A 45 23.79 7.70 17.54
N PRO A 46 23.62 6.71 18.45
CA PRO A 46 22.52 6.59 19.41
C PRO A 46 22.81 7.11 20.83
N ASN A 47 24.01 7.62 21.14
CA ASN A 47 24.41 7.98 22.51
C ASN A 47 24.99 9.41 22.63
N PRO A 48 24.21 10.45 22.27
CA PRO A 48 24.68 11.83 22.36
C PRO A 48 24.92 12.29 23.81
N ASP A 49 26.02 13.00 24.06
CA ASP A 49 26.41 13.59 25.34
C ASP A 49 25.83 15.00 25.50
N TYR A 50 24.51 15.07 25.70
CA TYR A 50 23.81 16.34 25.92
C TYR A 50 24.24 17.07 27.20
N ALA A 51 24.78 16.35 28.19
CA ALA A 51 25.30 16.94 29.43
C ALA A 51 26.56 17.78 29.15
N ALA A 52 27.47 17.29 28.31
CA ALA A 52 28.65 18.05 27.89
C ALA A 52 28.26 19.28 27.05
N CYS A 53 27.25 19.19 26.18
CA CYS A 53 26.74 20.34 25.43
C CYS A 53 26.22 21.44 26.37
N GLN A 54 25.39 21.05 27.33
CA GLN A 54 24.81 21.98 28.31
C GLN A 54 25.92 22.67 29.12
N ASN A 55 26.89 21.92 29.62
CA ASN A 55 28.01 22.46 30.39
C ASN A 55 28.87 23.43 29.57
N PHE A 56 29.13 23.13 28.29
CA PHE A 56 29.87 24.02 27.40
C PHE A 56 29.16 25.36 27.21
N LEU A 57 27.86 25.33 26.90
CA LEU A 57 27.05 26.53 26.69
C LEU A 57 26.89 27.34 27.99
N PHE A 58 26.81 26.66 29.13
CA PHE A 58 26.72 27.32 30.44
C PHE A 58 28.01 28.04 30.80
N HIS A 59 29.16 27.43 30.54
CA HIS A 59 30.45 28.07 30.74
C HIS A 59 30.60 29.30 29.81
N LEU A 60 30.08 29.24 28.59
CA LEU A 60 30.13 30.35 27.64
C LEU A 60 29.22 31.51 28.07
N ALA A 61 28.03 31.20 28.58
CA ALA A 61 27.14 32.21 29.16
C ALA A 61 27.74 32.85 30.43
N ASP A 62 28.40 32.06 31.28
CA ASP A 62 29.10 32.55 32.48
C ASP A 62 30.28 33.48 32.11
N GLU A 63 31.08 33.13 31.09
CA GLU A 63 32.16 33.98 30.56
C GLU A 63 31.64 35.34 30.05
N LEU A 64 30.44 35.34 29.46
CA LEU A 64 29.81 36.54 28.92
C LEU A 64 28.96 37.31 29.95
N GLY A 65 28.88 36.82 31.20
CA GLY A 65 28.04 37.42 32.24
C GLY A 65 26.54 37.39 31.92
N ILE A 66 26.11 36.49 31.04
CA ILE A 66 24.71 36.33 30.61
C ILE A 66 24.00 35.41 31.61
N GLN A 67 22.84 35.82 32.10
CA GLN A 67 22.01 34.95 32.94
C GLN A 67 21.58 33.71 32.15
N ARG A 68 21.87 32.54 32.68
CA ARG A 68 21.51 31.23 32.12
C ARG A 68 20.58 30.48 33.05
N ARG A 69 19.71 29.64 32.48
CA ARG A 69 18.86 28.71 33.23
C ARG A 69 18.78 27.38 32.47
N ALA A 70 19.10 26.27 33.15
CA ALA A 70 18.56 24.96 32.77
C ALA A 70 17.11 24.91 33.28
N VAL A 71 16.21 24.26 32.55
CA VAL A 71 14.89 23.96 33.12
C VAL A 71 15.12 23.09 34.38
N GLU A 72 14.76 23.60 35.56
CA GLU A 72 14.99 22.96 36.85
C GLU A 72 14.14 21.69 37.02
N ASP A 73 14.74 20.67 37.64
CA ASP A 73 14.09 19.43 38.01
C ASP A 73 13.04 19.70 39.11
N GLN A 74 11.76 19.41 38.83
CA GLN A 74 10.62 19.76 39.71
C GLN A 74 10.32 18.72 40.80
N TRP A 75 11.22 17.76 41.03
CA TRP A 75 10.99 16.66 41.96
C TRP A 75 11.18 17.06 43.43
N LYS A 76 10.18 16.73 44.27
CA LYS A 76 10.24 16.94 45.74
C LYS A 76 11.23 16.01 46.43
N TYR A 77 11.40 14.81 45.91
CA TYR A 77 12.33 13.77 46.36
C TYR A 77 13.11 13.28 45.15
N ASP A 78 14.34 12.81 45.36
CA ASP A 78 15.15 12.26 44.26
C ASP A 78 14.36 11.19 43.48
N PRO A 79 14.23 11.32 42.13
CA PRO A 79 13.38 10.47 41.31
C PRO A 79 13.78 8.99 41.33
N TYR A 80 14.96 8.63 41.81
CA TYR A 80 15.45 7.25 41.87
C TYR A 80 15.59 6.73 43.30
N SER A 81 15.27 7.53 44.32
CA SER A 81 15.35 7.14 45.73
C SER A 81 14.30 6.12 46.17
N ALA A 82 13.19 6.01 45.44
CA ALA A 82 12.01 5.24 45.87
C ALA A 82 11.56 5.60 47.30
N TYR A 83 11.67 6.89 47.67
CA TYR A 83 11.32 7.37 48.99
C TYR A 83 9.86 7.06 49.31
N LYS A 84 9.60 6.45 50.46
CA LYS A 84 8.25 6.19 50.96
C LYS A 84 7.95 7.10 52.14
N ASP A 85 6.86 7.85 52.08
CA ASP A 85 6.45 8.71 53.19
C ASP A 85 5.62 7.98 54.27
N GLU A 86 5.17 8.74 55.26
CA GLU A 86 4.40 8.24 56.41
C GLU A 86 2.98 7.78 56.05
N ASN A 87 2.41 8.31 54.96
CA ASN A 87 1.11 7.85 54.43
C ASN A 87 1.26 6.54 53.64
N GLY A 88 2.50 6.17 53.31
CA GLY A 88 2.83 5.00 52.51
C GLY A 88 2.98 5.29 51.03
N ASP A 89 2.93 6.55 50.61
CA ASP A 89 3.12 6.94 49.21
C ASP A 89 4.59 6.78 48.83
N ILE A 90 4.85 6.12 47.70
CA ILE A 90 6.20 5.84 47.19
C ILE A 90 6.49 6.75 46.01
N TYR A 91 7.51 7.60 46.15
CA TYR A 91 7.91 8.59 45.15
C TYR A 91 9.12 8.07 44.36
N GLY A 92 8.97 8.02 43.04
CA GLY A 92 10.07 7.70 42.13
C GLY A 92 9.61 7.61 40.68
N ARG A 93 10.53 7.85 39.74
CA ARG A 93 10.32 7.65 38.31
C ARG A 93 10.05 6.16 38.07
N GLY A 94 8.88 5.91 37.49
CA GLY A 94 8.33 4.59 37.23
C GLY A 94 7.58 3.94 38.38
N ALA A 95 7.29 4.68 39.47
CA ALA A 95 6.41 4.20 40.53
C ALA A 95 4.96 3.98 40.05
N GLN A 96 4.53 4.69 39.01
CA GLN A 96 3.24 4.49 38.34
C GLN A 96 3.39 3.84 36.96
N ASP A 97 4.49 4.11 36.26
CA ASP A 97 4.69 3.72 34.85
C ASP A 97 6.08 3.09 34.60
N MET A 98 6.21 1.77 34.57
CA MET A 98 5.24 0.78 35.05
C MET A 98 5.88 -0.22 36.04
N LYS A 99 6.97 0.17 36.73
CA LYS A 99 7.73 -0.75 37.62
C LYS A 99 6.87 -1.37 38.73
N CYS A 100 5.81 -0.68 39.14
CA CYS A 100 4.86 -1.18 40.12
C CYS A 100 4.12 -2.43 39.62
N VAL A 101 3.64 -2.44 38.38
CA VAL A 101 2.88 -3.56 37.79
C VAL A 101 3.75 -4.82 37.72
N GLY A 102 4.97 -4.69 37.21
CA GLY A 102 5.92 -5.81 37.18
C GLY A 102 6.19 -6.40 38.57
N SER A 103 6.33 -5.53 39.59
CA SER A 103 6.52 -5.96 40.98
C SER A 103 5.28 -6.69 41.54
N GLN A 104 4.08 -6.21 41.20
CA GLN A 104 2.81 -6.81 41.62
C GLN A 104 2.61 -8.21 41.00
N TYR A 105 2.95 -8.39 39.71
CA TYR A 105 2.89 -9.71 39.06
C TYR A 105 3.76 -10.75 39.77
N PHE A 106 5.02 -10.41 40.05
CA PHE A 106 5.91 -11.30 40.80
C PHE A 106 5.38 -11.64 42.19
N GLU A 107 4.88 -10.64 42.91
CA GLU A 107 4.35 -10.86 44.25
C GLU A 107 3.09 -11.71 44.25
N ALA A 108 2.21 -11.54 43.26
CA ALA A 108 1.02 -12.37 43.09
C ALA A 108 1.40 -13.84 42.83
N ILE A 109 2.32 -14.10 41.88
CA ILE A 109 2.82 -15.44 41.57
C ILE A 109 3.49 -16.07 42.80
N ARG A 110 4.35 -15.31 43.50
CA ARG A 110 5.02 -15.77 44.72
C ARG A 110 4.02 -16.18 45.81
N ARG A 111 2.95 -15.41 46.00
CA ARG A 111 1.88 -15.75 46.96
C ARG A 111 1.12 -17.01 46.57
N HIS A 112 0.87 -17.26 45.28
CA HIS A 112 0.28 -18.51 44.82
C HIS A 112 1.18 -19.72 45.14
N PHE A 113 2.49 -19.61 44.89
CA PHE A 113 3.45 -20.65 45.28
C PHE A 113 3.46 -20.92 46.79
N GLN A 114 3.41 -19.87 47.61
CA GLN A 114 3.33 -20.01 49.07
C GLN A 114 2.04 -20.69 49.55
N ARG A 115 0.94 -20.51 48.81
CA ARG A 115 -0.35 -21.18 49.07
C ARG A 115 -0.41 -22.62 48.53
N GLY A 116 0.68 -23.12 47.95
CA GLY A 116 0.80 -24.50 47.46
C GLY A 116 0.37 -24.71 46.01
N GLN A 117 -0.02 -23.66 45.28
CA GLN A 117 -0.21 -23.76 43.83
C GLN A 117 1.14 -24.09 43.19
N LYS A 118 1.23 -25.09 42.31
CA LYS A 118 2.50 -25.44 41.63
C LYS A 118 2.40 -25.54 40.11
N GLN A 119 1.19 -25.64 39.58
CA GLN A 119 0.92 -25.72 38.15
C GLN A 119 -0.40 -25.02 37.82
N TRP A 120 -0.53 -24.52 36.61
CA TRP A 120 -1.76 -23.93 36.07
C TRP A 120 -2.14 -24.67 34.79
N LEU A 121 -3.38 -24.50 34.32
CA LEU A 121 -3.84 -25.09 33.05
C LEU A 121 -3.09 -24.52 31.83
N ARG A 122 -2.57 -23.30 31.95
CA ARG A 122 -1.78 -22.58 30.94
C ARG A 122 -0.47 -22.12 31.57
N THR A 123 0.56 -21.94 30.76
CA THR A 123 1.84 -21.37 31.19
C THR A 123 1.68 -19.87 31.46
N ILE A 124 2.30 -19.38 32.52
CA ILE A 124 2.41 -17.93 32.80
C ILE A 124 3.77 -17.48 32.26
N HIS A 125 3.75 -16.62 31.24
CA HIS A 125 4.93 -15.97 30.69
C HIS A 125 5.05 -14.56 31.27
N ILE A 126 6.28 -14.14 31.60
CA ILE A 126 6.57 -12.75 31.96
C ILE A 126 7.62 -12.24 30.98
N VAL A 127 7.30 -11.15 30.30
CA VAL A 127 8.12 -10.54 29.25
C VAL A 127 8.39 -9.09 29.65
N TRP A 128 9.62 -8.61 29.40
CA TRP A 128 10.01 -7.22 29.64
C TRP A 128 10.58 -6.62 28.35
N GLY A 129 9.95 -5.55 27.87
CA GLY A 129 10.49 -4.69 26.82
C GLY A 129 11.28 -3.53 27.44
N PRO A 130 12.42 -3.13 26.88
CA PRO A 130 13.21 -2.02 27.41
C PRO A 130 12.79 -0.63 26.89
N ASP A 131 11.93 -0.56 25.87
CA ASP A 131 11.79 0.61 25.01
C ASP A 131 10.34 1.05 24.70
N GLU A 132 9.35 0.60 25.47
CA GLU A 132 7.93 1.01 25.33
C GLU A 132 7.79 2.54 25.22
N GLU A 133 8.50 3.29 26.09
CA GLU A 133 8.45 4.75 26.21
C GLU A 133 8.85 5.51 24.93
N ILE A 134 9.50 4.82 23.98
CA ILE A 134 9.82 5.34 22.63
C ILE A 134 9.07 4.58 21.54
N ALA A 135 7.90 4.06 21.88
CA ALA A 135 7.02 3.23 21.08
C ALA A 135 7.48 1.78 20.84
N GLY A 136 8.48 1.25 21.57
CA GLY A 136 8.87 -0.15 21.48
C GLY A 136 9.45 -0.66 20.15
N PRO A 137 10.13 0.15 19.31
CA PRO A 137 10.52 -0.25 17.95
C PRO A 137 11.55 -1.40 17.91
N GLU A 138 12.35 -1.55 18.95
CA GLU A 138 13.42 -2.55 19.06
C GLU A 138 13.08 -3.67 20.06
N GLY A 139 12.15 -3.44 20.98
CA GLY A 139 11.63 -4.42 21.94
C GLY A 139 10.39 -5.13 21.43
N MET A 140 9.22 -4.78 21.95
CA MET A 140 8.00 -5.57 21.74
C MET A 140 7.59 -5.66 20.26
N ALA A 141 7.79 -4.59 19.48
CA ALA A 141 7.49 -4.61 18.04
C ALA A 141 8.29 -5.69 17.31
N LYS A 142 9.57 -5.89 17.65
CA LYS A 142 10.40 -6.96 17.06
C LYS A 142 10.11 -8.31 17.68
N PHE A 143 10.00 -8.37 19.01
CA PHE A 143 9.80 -9.62 19.74
C PHE A 143 8.52 -10.33 19.30
N CYS A 144 7.43 -9.60 19.07
CA CYS A 144 6.17 -10.14 18.56
C CYS A 144 6.31 -10.85 17.20
N HIS A 145 7.37 -10.58 16.44
CA HIS A 145 7.66 -11.21 15.15
C HIS A 145 8.71 -12.33 15.22
N MET A 146 9.26 -12.63 16.39
CA MET A 146 10.23 -13.71 16.60
C MET A 146 9.53 -15.06 16.84
N ASP A 147 10.20 -16.15 16.46
CA ASP A 147 9.68 -17.51 16.69
C ASP A 147 9.52 -17.81 18.19
N GLU A 148 10.39 -17.24 19.04
CA GLU A 148 10.33 -17.35 20.49
C GLU A 148 9.03 -16.82 21.08
N PHE A 149 8.45 -15.75 20.51
CA PHE A 149 7.14 -15.23 20.94
C PHE A 149 6.01 -16.19 20.54
N ARG A 150 6.10 -16.78 19.34
CA ARG A 150 5.12 -17.75 18.83
C ARG A 150 5.10 -19.01 19.69
N GLU A 151 6.27 -19.50 20.10
CA GLU A 151 6.41 -20.66 20.98
C GLU A 151 5.74 -20.48 22.35
N LEU A 152 5.53 -19.23 22.81
CA LEU A 152 4.83 -18.97 24.06
C LEU A 152 3.35 -19.39 24.00
N ASN A 153 2.75 -19.53 22.81
CA ASN A 153 1.35 -19.95 22.62
C ASN A 153 0.37 -19.14 23.52
N ILE A 154 0.49 -17.81 23.40
CA ILE A 154 -0.21 -16.85 24.25
C ILE A 154 -1.72 -16.91 24.03
N GLY A 155 -2.48 -17.11 25.11
CA GLY A 155 -3.95 -17.06 25.07
C GLY A 155 -4.54 -15.71 25.48
N PHE A 156 -3.86 -14.99 26.39
CA PHE A 156 -4.29 -13.70 26.92
C PHE A 156 -3.08 -12.94 27.47
N VAL A 157 -3.09 -11.60 27.37
CA VAL A 157 -2.02 -10.74 27.86
C VAL A 157 -2.58 -9.69 28.81
N LEU A 158 -1.83 -9.44 29.88
CA LEU A 158 -2.00 -8.27 30.74
C LEU A 158 -0.84 -7.32 30.48
N ASP A 159 -1.17 -6.06 30.28
CA ASP A 159 -0.23 -4.99 29.98
C ASP A 159 -0.37 -3.85 31.00
N GLU A 160 0.42 -2.79 30.84
CA GLU A 160 0.74 -1.80 31.86
C GLU A 160 -0.41 -0.95 32.40
N GLY A 161 -1.51 -0.86 31.66
CA GLY A 161 -2.71 -0.13 32.09
C GLY A 161 -2.42 1.34 32.41
N ILE A 162 -3.25 1.96 33.25
CA ILE A 162 -2.97 3.31 33.76
C ILE A 162 -3.49 3.46 35.18
N ALA A 163 -2.87 4.36 35.95
CA ALA A 163 -3.39 4.75 37.25
C ALA A 163 -4.79 5.37 37.13
N SER A 164 -5.68 4.98 38.05
CA SER A 164 -7.00 5.59 38.21
C SER A 164 -6.99 6.66 39.30
N GLU A 165 -7.63 7.79 39.03
CA GLU A 165 -7.85 8.87 40.00
C GLU A 165 -9.00 8.57 40.98
N THR A 166 -9.82 7.55 40.69
CA THR A 166 -11.00 7.16 41.45
C THR A 166 -10.92 5.69 41.89
N ASP A 167 -11.94 5.20 42.60
CA ASP A 167 -12.08 3.79 43.01
C ASP A 167 -12.50 2.85 41.86
N THR A 168 -12.43 3.33 40.61
CA THR A 168 -12.85 2.61 39.41
C THR A 168 -11.64 2.40 38.49
N TYR A 169 -11.29 1.13 38.24
CA TYR A 169 -10.18 0.76 37.36
C TYR A 169 -10.52 1.00 35.90
N LYS A 170 -9.57 1.53 35.13
CA LYS A 170 -9.70 1.64 33.67
C LYS A 170 -9.14 0.38 33.02
N VAL A 171 -9.94 -0.25 32.17
CA VAL A 171 -9.55 -1.44 31.42
C VAL A 171 -9.51 -1.09 29.95
N PHE A 172 -8.31 -1.06 29.39
CA PHE A 172 -8.11 -0.77 27.97
C PHE A 172 -8.20 -2.03 27.14
N TYR A 173 -9.05 -1.99 26.12
CA TYR A 173 -9.23 -3.10 25.19
C TYR A 173 -8.69 -2.79 23.78
N ALA A 174 -8.31 -1.52 23.54
CA ALA A 174 -7.77 -1.00 22.28
C ALA A 174 -7.04 0.33 22.52
N GLU A 175 -6.38 0.87 21.50
CA GLU A 175 -5.68 2.16 21.51
C GLU A 175 -6.09 3.04 20.31
N ARG A 176 -5.84 4.35 20.42
CA ARG A 176 -5.96 5.28 19.29
C ARG A 176 -4.70 5.24 18.43
N CYS A 177 -4.87 5.37 17.11
CA CYS A 177 -3.75 5.42 16.16
C CYS A 177 -3.20 6.84 16.03
N SER A 178 -1.89 6.95 15.83
CA SER A 178 -1.18 8.22 15.65
C SER A 178 -0.99 8.54 14.17
N TRP A 179 -1.57 9.66 13.72
CA TRP A 179 -1.41 10.20 12.36
C TRP A 179 -0.78 11.59 12.46
N TRP A 180 0.48 11.70 12.04
CA TRP A 180 1.18 12.98 11.97
C TRP A 180 1.18 13.47 10.53
N VAL A 181 0.46 14.56 10.28
CA VAL A 181 0.21 15.06 8.92
C VAL A 181 0.91 16.39 8.72
N LYS A 182 1.70 16.51 7.65
CA LYS A 182 2.26 17.79 7.17
C LYS A 182 1.44 18.26 5.97
N ILE A 183 0.92 19.49 6.02
CA ILE A 183 0.23 20.15 4.91
C ILE A 183 1.09 21.33 4.42
N THR A 184 1.35 21.37 3.11
CA THR A 184 2.16 22.41 2.46
C THR A 184 1.28 23.22 1.51
N CYS A 185 1.23 24.54 1.73
CA CYS A 185 0.43 25.48 0.94
C CYS A 185 1.37 26.40 0.15
N HIS A 186 1.39 26.30 -1.17
CA HIS A 186 2.10 27.24 -2.05
C HIS A 186 1.20 28.39 -2.53
N GLY A 187 1.76 29.56 -2.79
CA GLY A 187 1.03 30.69 -3.35
C GLY A 187 1.92 31.81 -3.90
N SER A 188 1.28 32.83 -4.46
CA SER A 188 1.95 33.94 -5.14
C SER A 188 2.74 34.83 -4.18
N PRO A 189 4.08 34.97 -4.31
CA PRO A 189 4.86 35.90 -3.51
C PRO A 189 4.72 37.34 -3.99
N GLY A 190 5.00 38.32 -3.12
CA GLY A 190 4.92 39.74 -3.51
C GLY A 190 5.15 40.73 -2.38
N HIS A 191 5.16 42.03 -2.70
CA HIS A 191 5.29 43.10 -1.70
C HIS A 191 3.96 43.32 -0.97
N GLY A 192 3.98 43.41 0.37
CA GLY A 192 2.80 43.50 1.22
C GLY A 192 1.94 44.76 1.07
N SER A 193 2.33 45.71 0.22
CA SER A 193 1.54 46.89 -0.14
C SER A 193 0.61 46.68 -1.33
N LYS A 194 0.53 45.47 -1.88
CA LYS A 194 -0.29 45.11 -3.05
C LYS A 194 -1.33 44.05 -2.66
N PHE A 195 -2.50 44.10 -3.28
CA PHE A 195 -3.52 43.04 -3.18
C PHE A 195 -3.15 41.89 -4.13
N ILE A 196 -2.27 41.00 -3.66
CA ILE A 196 -1.88 39.79 -4.39
C ILE A 196 -2.91 38.71 -4.10
N GLU A 197 -3.41 38.06 -5.15
CA GLU A 197 -4.35 36.94 -5.06
C GLU A 197 -3.60 35.59 -5.03
N ASN A 198 -4.30 34.54 -4.60
CA ASN A 198 -3.78 33.16 -4.54
C ASN A 198 -2.57 33.03 -3.60
N THR A 199 -2.64 33.64 -2.43
CA THR A 199 -1.53 33.67 -1.46
C THR A 199 -1.47 32.39 -0.63
N ALA A 200 -0.26 31.99 -0.20
CA ALA A 200 -0.11 30.81 0.67
C ALA A 200 -0.89 30.93 1.99
N ALA A 201 -1.05 32.16 2.51
CA ALA A 201 -1.78 32.44 3.75
C ALA A 201 -3.29 32.17 3.62
N GLU A 202 -3.91 32.54 2.50
CA GLU A 202 -5.34 32.31 2.26
C GLU A 202 -5.67 30.82 2.22
N LYS A 203 -4.84 30.04 1.52
CA LYS A 203 -4.99 28.58 1.42
C LYS A 203 -4.81 27.90 2.78
N LEU A 204 -3.76 28.27 3.52
CA LEU A 204 -3.52 27.77 4.86
C LEU A 204 -4.70 28.09 5.80
N ASN A 205 -5.23 29.31 5.74
CA ASN A 205 -6.37 29.72 6.56
C ASN A 205 -7.62 28.85 6.28
N TYR A 206 -7.87 28.48 5.02
CA TYR A 206 -8.96 27.55 4.69
C TYR A 206 -8.78 26.19 5.37
N VAL A 207 -7.59 25.59 5.24
CA VAL A 207 -7.28 24.28 5.84
C VAL A 207 -7.40 24.32 7.36
N MET A 208 -6.83 25.34 8.01
CA MET A 208 -6.92 25.50 9.46
C MET A 208 -8.36 25.63 9.94
N ASN A 209 -9.21 26.39 9.22
CA ASN A 209 -10.62 26.54 9.58
C ASN A 209 -11.38 25.21 9.50
N LYS A 210 -11.12 24.39 8.47
CA LYS A 210 -11.73 23.06 8.35
C LYS A 210 -11.27 22.12 9.47
N ALA A 211 -9.97 22.08 9.73
CA ALA A 211 -9.37 21.24 10.77
C ALA A 211 -9.87 21.61 12.17
N LEU A 212 -9.96 22.91 12.49
CA LEU A 212 -10.48 23.39 13.78
C LEU A 212 -11.99 23.20 13.92
N ALA A 213 -12.76 23.33 12.83
CA ALA A 213 -14.19 23.01 12.85
C ALA A 213 -14.43 21.53 13.16
N PHE A 214 -13.66 20.63 12.55
CA PHE A 214 -13.70 19.19 12.85
C PHE A 214 -13.33 18.92 14.31
N ARG A 215 -12.28 19.57 14.84
CA ARG A 215 -11.90 19.45 16.26
C ARG A 215 -13.04 19.83 17.20
N GLU A 216 -13.74 20.93 16.95
CA GLU A 216 -14.87 21.34 17.78
C GLU A 216 -16.07 20.39 17.63
N GLN A 217 -16.30 19.79 16.46
CA GLN A 217 -17.30 18.73 16.28
C GLN A 217 -17.00 17.53 17.18
N GLN A 218 -15.76 17.04 17.21
CA GLN A 218 -15.36 15.89 18.05
C GLN A 218 -15.45 16.21 19.55
N LYS A 219 -15.08 17.43 19.93
CA LYS A 219 -15.23 17.91 21.32
C LYS A 219 -16.70 17.99 21.75
N ASN A 220 -17.59 18.41 20.86
CA ASN A 220 -19.02 18.45 21.14
C ASN A 220 -19.61 17.05 21.23
N LEU A 221 -19.17 16.11 20.38
CA LEU A 221 -19.55 14.70 20.45
C LEU A 221 -19.24 14.13 21.84
N LEU A 222 -17.99 14.28 22.31
CA LEU A 222 -17.55 13.82 23.64
C LEU A 222 -18.34 14.46 24.79
N LYS A 223 -18.73 15.74 24.66
CA LYS A 223 -19.55 16.42 25.69
C LYS A 223 -21.02 16.01 25.67
N SER A 224 -21.53 15.67 24.48
CA SER A 224 -22.96 15.39 24.28
C SER A 224 -23.36 13.98 24.72
N ASP A 225 -22.40 13.05 24.74
CA ASP A 225 -22.65 11.66 25.09
C ASP A 225 -21.72 11.24 26.25
N SER A 226 -22.30 11.10 27.44
CA SER A 226 -21.57 10.72 28.65
C SER A 226 -21.11 9.26 28.65
N THR A 227 -21.52 8.45 27.66
CA THR A 227 -21.04 7.07 27.49
C THR A 227 -19.72 7.01 26.73
N LEU A 228 -19.36 8.08 26.01
CA LEU A 228 -18.11 8.19 25.29
C LEU A 228 -16.98 8.64 26.23
N THR A 229 -15.82 8.06 26.01
CA THR A 229 -14.56 8.46 26.62
C THR A 229 -13.66 9.14 25.60
N LEU A 230 -12.53 9.69 26.05
CA LEU A 230 -11.60 10.38 25.15
C LEU A 230 -11.04 9.45 24.05
N GLY A 231 -10.96 8.15 24.31
CA GLY A 231 -10.53 7.14 23.34
C GLY A 231 -11.53 6.89 22.20
N ASP A 232 -12.80 7.25 22.39
CA ASP A 232 -13.89 7.02 21.43
C ASP A 232 -14.05 8.17 20.42
N VAL A 233 -13.27 9.25 20.56
CA VAL A 233 -13.29 10.40 19.66
C VAL A 233 -11.92 10.69 19.06
N THR A 234 -11.92 11.27 17.87
CA THR A 234 -10.69 11.66 17.17
C THR A 234 -10.24 13.04 17.63
N THR A 235 -8.99 13.17 18.09
CA THR A 235 -8.40 14.46 18.41
C THR A 235 -7.48 14.93 17.31
N LEU A 236 -7.56 16.22 16.96
CA LEU A 236 -6.69 16.87 15.99
C LEU A 236 -6.13 18.16 16.59
N ASN A 237 -4.81 18.32 16.60
CA ASN A 237 -4.14 19.50 17.13
C ASN A 237 -3.08 20.02 16.15
N LEU A 238 -3.09 21.32 15.85
CA LEU A 238 -2.01 22.00 15.12
C LEU A 238 -0.80 22.12 16.06
N THR A 239 0.33 21.51 15.70
CA THR A 239 1.53 21.44 16.55
C THR A 239 2.67 22.31 16.05
N ILE A 240 2.85 22.44 14.73
CA ILE A 240 3.91 23.25 14.12
C ILE A 240 3.33 24.07 12.97
N LEU A 241 3.75 25.34 12.87
CA LEU A 241 3.41 26.23 11.75
C LEU A 241 4.65 27.04 11.34
N GLU A 242 5.04 26.97 10.06
CA GLU A 242 6.27 27.57 9.54
C GLU A 242 6.04 28.30 8.20
N GLY A 243 6.68 29.46 8.02
CA GLY A 243 6.69 30.23 6.77
C GLY A 243 6.93 31.73 6.98
N GLY A 244 7.31 32.44 5.91
CA GLY A 244 7.70 33.86 5.98
C GLY A 244 9.21 34.09 5.96
N VAL A 245 9.63 35.21 5.37
CA VAL A 245 11.04 35.64 5.31
C VAL A 245 11.22 37.04 5.89
N GLN A 246 10.32 37.97 5.57
CA GLN A 246 10.42 39.38 5.98
C GLN A 246 9.03 40.00 6.13
N THR A 247 8.87 40.96 7.04
CA THR A 247 7.59 41.60 7.40
C THR A 247 6.81 42.19 6.23
N ASN A 248 7.47 42.72 5.19
CA ASN A 248 6.84 43.36 4.04
C ASN A 248 6.77 42.48 2.79
N VAL A 249 7.04 41.17 2.91
CA VAL A 249 7.05 40.22 1.80
C VAL A 249 6.04 39.10 2.07
N LEU A 250 5.14 38.86 1.12
CA LEU A 250 4.25 37.70 1.13
C LEU A 250 5.07 36.44 0.82
N PRO A 251 4.97 35.39 1.66
CA PRO A 251 5.72 34.17 1.44
C PRO A 251 5.17 33.34 0.28
N GLU A 252 6.08 32.65 -0.40
CA GLU A 252 5.77 31.67 -1.45
C GLU A 252 5.12 30.40 -0.89
N LYS A 253 5.42 30.04 0.37
CA LYS A 253 4.87 28.84 1.02
C LYS A 253 4.64 28.99 2.52
N PHE A 254 3.66 28.23 3.02
CA PHE A 254 3.47 27.91 4.43
C PHE A 254 3.37 26.39 4.64
N GLU A 255 3.83 25.92 5.79
CA GLU A 255 3.74 24.53 6.21
C GLU A 255 3.08 24.43 7.59
N ALA A 256 2.10 23.52 7.73
CA ALA A 256 1.40 23.26 8.98
C ALA A 256 1.46 21.75 9.30
N ARG A 257 1.75 21.41 10.56
CA ARG A 257 1.77 20.01 11.02
C ARG A 257 0.72 19.77 12.08
N PHE A 258 0.01 18.66 11.95
CA PHE A 258 -1.06 18.26 12.84
C PHE A 258 -0.74 16.92 13.51
N ASP A 259 -0.91 16.83 14.82
CA ASP A 259 -0.99 15.56 15.57
C ASP A 259 -2.47 15.16 15.63
N ILE A 260 -2.79 14.04 14.98
CA ILE A 260 -4.11 13.45 14.96
C ILE A 260 -4.04 12.11 15.70
N ARG A 261 -4.88 11.95 16.74
CA ARG A 261 -5.13 10.65 17.38
C ARG A 261 -6.50 10.17 16.98
N ILE A 262 -6.55 9.19 16.09
CA ILE A 262 -7.77 8.66 15.49
C ILE A 262 -8.24 7.42 16.26
N THR A 263 -9.54 7.36 16.57
CA THR A 263 -10.12 6.17 17.23
C THR A 263 -10.23 5.00 16.24
N PRO A 264 -9.94 3.74 16.64
CA PRO A 264 -9.91 2.58 15.73
C PRO A 264 -11.29 2.24 15.13
N THR A 265 -12.35 2.81 15.69
CA THR A 265 -13.74 2.70 15.21
C THR A 265 -14.05 3.62 14.02
N THR A 266 -13.22 4.62 13.74
CA THR A 266 -13.39 5.51 12.58
C THR A 266 -13.01 4.80 11.29
N ASP A 267 -13.70 5.09 10.18
CA ASP A 267 -13.26 4.67 8.85
C ASP A 267 -12.06 5.52 8.40
N PHE A 268 -10.89 4.88 8.30
CA PHE A 268 -9.63 5.57 7.97
C PHE A 268 -9.62 6.09 6.53
N ASN A 269 -10.30 5.42 5.59
CA ASN A 269 -10.37 5.86 4.20
C ASN A 269 -11.25 7.10 4.06
N GLU A 270 -12.41 7.11 4.72
CA GLU A 270 -13.28 8.30 4.73
C GLU A 270 -12.59 9.50 5.39
N PHE A 271 -11.87 9.27 6.49
CA PHE A 271 -11.15 10.34 7.19
C PHE A 271 -9.99 10.91 6.35
N GLU A 272 -9.23 10.06 5.66
CA GLU A 272 -8.19 10.50 4.74
C GLU A 272 -8.76 11.26 3.53
N GLN A 273 -9.87 10.79 2.95
CA GLN A 273 -10.59 11.51 1.88
C GLN A 273 -11.07 12.89 2.36
N MET A 274 -11.49 13.01 3.62
CA MET A 274 -11.84 14.29 4.21
C MET A 274 -10.64 15.25 4.24
N ILE A 275 -9.45 14.81 4.69
CA ILE A 275 -8.22 15.63 4.65
C ILE A 275 -7.85 16.02 3.21
N ALA A 276 -7.92 15.06 2.29
CA ALA A 276 -7.68 15.31 0.87
C ALA A 276 -8.65 16.35 0.29
N SER A 277 -9.92 16.30 0.67
CA SER A 277 -10.93 17.29 0.27
C SER A 277 -10.62 18.69 0.80
N TRP A 278 -10.09 18.80 2.03
CA TRP A 278 -9.68 20.10 2.59
C TRP A 278 -8.53 20.72 1.79
N CYS A 279 -7.55 19.90 1.41
CA CYS A 279 -6.40 20.35 0.60
C CYS A 279 -6.86 20.75 -0.81
N LYS A 280 -7.62 19.89 -1.51
CA LYS A 280 -8.13 20.16 -2.85
C LYS A 280 -8.95 21.46 -2.92
N ASN A 281 -9.82 21.70 -1.93
CA ASN A 281 -10.65 22.90 -1.89
C ASN A 281 -9.87 24.17 -1.48
N ALA A 282 -8.70 24.04 -0.86
CA ALA A 282 -7.83 25.16 -0.53
C ALA A 282 -7.04 25.67 -1.75
N GLY A 283 -6.78 24.80 -2.74
CA GLY A 283 -6.18 25.15 -4.03
C GLY A 283 -5.37 23.99 -4.63
N GLU A 284 -5.13 24.02 -5.94
CA GLU A 284 -4.40 22.94 -6.66
C GLU A 284 -2.95 22.77 -6.16
N ASP A 285 -2.33 23.83 -5.65
CA ASP A 285 -0.95 23.80 -5.11
C ASP A 285 -0.86 23.48 -3.61
N VAL A 286 -1.91 22.88 -3.03
CA VAL A 286 -1.93 22.43 -1.63
C VAL A 286 -1.77 20.92 -1.57
N THR A 287 -0.72 20.48 -0.89
CA THR A 287 -0.37 19.05 -0.76
C THR A 287 -0.33 18.64 0.70
N TYR A 288 -0.43 17.33 0.97
CA TYR A 288 -0.24 16.77 2.28
C TYR A 288 0.57 15.46 2.21
N GLU A 289 1.28 15.15 3.29
CA GLU A 289 1.98 13.89 3.48
C GLU A 289 1.87 13.41 4.93
N PHE A 290 2.00 12.11 5.14
CA PHE A 290 2.07 11.51 6.47
C PHE A 290 3.53 11.36 6.89
N LEU A 291 3.88 11.97 8.03
CA LEU A 291 5.16 11.74 8.71
C LEU A 291 5.11 10.45 9.54
N GLU A 292 3.91 10.11 10.05
CA GLU A 292 3.59 8.85 10.71
C GLU A 292 2.12 8.51 10.42
N LYS A 293 1.83 7.23 10.17
CA LYS A 293 0.47 6.74 9.89
C LYS A 293 0.28 5.34 10.45
N ASP A 294 -0.09 5.24 11.73
CA ASP A 294 -0.52 3.97 12.32
C ASP A 294 -1.91 3.56 11.79
N THR A 295 -2.06 2.30 11.42
CA THR A 295 -3.30 1.75 10.84
C THR A 295 -3.90 0.59 11.65
N ASN A 296 -3.39 0.32 12.86
CA ASN A 296 -3.83 -0.78 13.69
C ASN A 296 -5.22 -0.54 14.31
N ARG A 297 -6.22 -1.32 13.87
CA ARG A 297 -7.61 -1.20 14.34
C ARG A 297 -8.03 -2.32 15.29
N ASN A 298 -7.06 -3.09 15.77
CA ASN A 298 -7.34 -4.33 16.47
C ASN A 298 -7.84 -4.05 17.88
N MET A 299 -8.93 -4.73 18.26
CA MET A 299 -9.60 -4.53 19.54
C MET A 299 -9.81 -5.88 20.20
N THR A 300 -9.55 -5.95 21.50
CA THR A 300 -9.79 -7.15 22.31
C THR A 300 -11.31 -7.29 22.53
N PRO A 301 -11.92 -8.47 22.28
CA PRO A 301 -13.32 -8.71 22.63
C PRO A 301 -13.57 -8.45 24.12
N THR A 302 -14.66 -7.75 24.43
CA THR A 302 -15.06 -7.46 25.82
C THR A 302 -16.50 -7.91 26.13
N THR A 303 -16.92 -8.96 25.43
CA THR A 303 -18.26 -9.56 25.52
C THR A 303 -18.21 -10.80 26.42
N ALA A 304 -19.33 -11.14 27.05
CA ALA A 304 -19.39 -12.19 28.07
C ALA A 304 -19.18 -13.62 27.51
N ASP A 305 -19.33 -13.79 26.19
CA ASP A 305 -19.09 -15.03 25.45
C ASP A 305 -17.61 -15.27 25.16
N ASP A 306 -16.75 -14.25 25.24
CA ASP A 306 -15.30 -14.46 25.18
C ASP A 306 -14.81 -15.07 26.51
N PRO A 307 -14.19 -16.27 26.48
CA PRO A 307 -13.82 -16.97 27.71
C PRO A 307 -12.71 -16.25 28.49
N TRP A 308 -11.85 -15.48 27.83
CA TRP A 308 -10.77 -14.74 28.49
C TRP A 308 -11.29 -13.49 29.18
N TRP A 309 -12.14 -12.73 28.50
CA TRP A 309 -12.84 -11.60 29.08
C TRP A 309 -13.72 -12.04 30.23
N SER A 310 -14.47 -13.13 30.08
CA SER A 310 -15.31 -13.68 31.15
C SER A 310 -14.50 -14.05 32.40
N ALA A 311 -13.31 -14.65 32.23
CA ALA A 311 -12.39 -14.95 33.32
C ALA A 311 -11.80 -13.68 33.98
N PHE A 312 -11.39 -12.71 33.17
CA PHE A 312 -10.86 -11.42 33.65
C PHE A 312 -11.94 -10.64 34.43
N GLU A 313 -13.11 -10.47 33.83
CA GLU A 313 -14.24 -9.77 34.41
C GLU A 313 -14.73 -10.45 35.68
N GLY A 314 -14.83 -11.79 35.66
CA GLY A 314 -15.16 -12.59 36.84
C GLY A 314 -14.18 -12.35 37.99
N SER A 315 -12.88 -12.27 37.71
CA SER A 315 -11.85 -12.00 38.73
C SER A 315 -12.02 -10.63 39.38
N LEU A 316 -12.33 -9.59 38.60
CA LEU A 316 -12.60 -8.25 39.15
C LEU A 316 -13.89 -8.22 39.96
N LYS A 317 -14.95 -8.91 39.51
CA LYS A 317 -16.22 -9.03 40.23
C LYS A 317 -16.06 -9.76 41.56
N ASP A 318 -15.28 -10.84 41.60
CA ASP A 318 -14.98 -11.60 42.82
C ASP A 318 -14.24 -10.75 43.86
N GLN A 319 -13.40 -9.82 43.41
CA GLN A 319 -12.70 -8.84 44.25
C GLN A 319 -13.52 -7.57 44.52
N GLN A 320 -14.78 -7.51 44.08
CA GLN A 320 -15.67 -6.36 44.22
C GLN A 320 -15.09 -5.06 43.63
N CYS A 321 -14.26 -5.17 42.59
CA CYS A 321 -13.67 -4.04 41.91
C CYS A 321 -14.69 -3.36 40.99
N LYS A 322 -14.72 -2.02 41.00
CA LYS A 322 -15.40 -1.23 39.97
C LYS A 322 -14.44 -1.04 38.80
N PHE A 323 -14.93 -1.18 37.58
CA PHE A 323 -14.12 -0.93 36.39
C PHE A 323 -14.94 -0.37 35.23
N THR A 324 -14.27 0.36 34.34
CA THR A 324 -14.80 0.85 33.07
C THR A 324 -13.96 0.30 31.91
N LYS A 325 -14.61 0.09 30.76
CA LYS A 325 -13.96 -0.31 29.52
C LYS A 325 -13.76 0.92 28.67
N GLU A 326 -12.52 1.18 28.27
CA GLU A 326 -12.17 2.40 27.54
C GLU A 326 -11.18 2.07 26.42
N ILE A 327 -11.16 2.89 25.37
CA ILE A 327 -10.06 2.88 24.40
C ILE A 327 -8.94 3.75 24.97
N CYS A 328 -7.71 3.24 24.98
CA CYS A 328 -6.56 3.97 25.49
C CYS A 328 -6.38 5.28 24.72
N SER A 329 -6.23 6.38 25.47
CA SER A 329 -6.00 7.70 24.87
C SER A 329 -4.58 7.84 24.30
N ALA A 330 -3.64 7.04 24.81
CA ALA A 330 -2.27 6.90 24.33
C ALA A 330 -2.11 5.54 23.62
N ALA A 331 -0.90 5.01 23.59
CA ALA A 331 -0.59 3.71 23.01
C ALA A 331 0.23 2.90 24.03
N THR A 332 0.09 1.56 24.03
CA THR A 332 0.94 0.66 24.83
C THR A 332 1.49 -0.46 23.94
N ASP A 333 2.42 -1.27 24.46
CA ASP A 333 2.99 -2.41 23.75
C ASP A 333 1.95 -3.48 23.35
N SER A 334 0.81 -3.51 24.04
CA SER A 334 -0.34 -4.34 23.66
C SER A 334 -0.80 -4.14 22.23
N ARG A 335 -0.58 -2.97 21.60
CA ARG A 335 -0.92 -2.78 20.19
C ARG A 335 -0.16 -3.75 19.29
N TYR A 336 1.12 -4.04 19.58
CA TYR A 336 1.93 -4.99 18.82
C TYR A 336 1.47 -6.41 19.07
N ILE A 337 1.14 -6.73 20.33
CA ILE A 337 0.65 -8.06 20.69
C ILE A 337 -0.74 -8.30 20.11
N ARG A 338 -1.63 -7.31 20.16
CA ARG A 338 -2.91 -7.31 19.43
C ARG A 338 -2.61 -7.47 17.96
N GLU A 339 -1.71 -6.67 17.40
CA GLU A 339 -1.33 -6.77 16.01
C GLU A 339 -0.83 -8.17 15.67
N VAL A 340 -0.15 -8.94 16.52
CA VAL A 340 0.22 -10.35 16.21
C VAL A 340 -0.76 -11.40 16.74
N SER A 341 -1.75 -11.01 17.54
CA SER A 341 -2.88 -11.85 17.95
C SER A 341 -4.08 -11.69 17.02
N THR A 342 -4.10 -10.64 16.21
CA THR A 342 -5.12 -10.29 15.21
C THR A 342 -4.57 -10.09 13.80
N ARG A 343 -3.28 -9.75 13.60
CA ARG A 343 -2.52 -10.45 12.54
C ARG A 343 -2.61 -11.87 13.05
N LEU A 344 -3.43 -12.63 12.35
CA LEU A 344 -3.12 -14.00 12.03
C LEU A 344 -1.67 -14.28 12.45
N MET A 345 -1.49 -15.12 13.49
CA MET A 345 -0.29 -15.97 13.60
C MET A 345 0.17 -16.17 12.17
N GLU A 346 1.41 -15.77 11.77
CA GLU A 346 1.86 -15.83 10.36
C GLU A 346 1.14 -17.01 9.74
N ASP A 347 0.15 -16.70 8.88
CA ASP A 347 -0.98 -17.62 8.67
C ASP A 347 -0.38 -19.00 8.49
N ILE A 348 -0.93 -20.04 9.12
CA ILE A 348 -0.30 -21.36 9.03
C ILE A 348 0.00 -21.72 7.55
N ALA A 349 -0.75 -21.16 6.59
CA ALA A 349 -0.42 -21.11 5.17
C ALA A 349 0.87 -20.35 4.79
N VAL A 350 1.11 -19.13 5.29
CA VAL A 350 2.37 -18.38 5.14
C VAL A 350 3.55 -19.11 5.81
N THR A 351 3.38 -19.65 7.01
CA THR A 351 4.43 -20.43 7.71
C THR A 351 4.79 -21.68 6.88
N LYS A 352 3.80 -22.46 6.45
CA LYS A 352 3.99 -23.66 5.60
C LYS A 352 4.53 -23.30 4.21
N PHE A 353 4.13 -22.15 3.64
CA PHE A 353 4.65 -21.67 2.35
C PHE A 353 6.15 -21.36 2.43
N ARG A 354 6.61 -20.73 3.53
CA ARG A 354 8.05 -20.47 3.75
C ARG A 354 8.86 -21.74 3.96
N GLU A 355 8.30 -22.74 4.63
CA GLU A 355 8.94 -24.07 4.74
C GLU A 355 9.03 -24.77 3.38
N TYR A 356 7.97 -24.69 2.58
CA TYR A 356 7.91 -25.23 1.22
C TYR A 356 8.92 -24.56 0.27
N LEU A 357 9.11 -23.24 0.37
CA LEU A 357 10.11 -22.49 -0.41
C LEU A 357 11.57 -22.91 -0.13
N ARG A 358 11.85 -23.60 0.99
CA ARG A 358 13.18 -24.11 1.31
C ARG A 358 13.51 -25.42 0.58
N VAL A 359 12.55 -26.03 -0.12
CA VAL A 359 12.76 -27.21 -0.95
C VAL A 359 13.41 -26.79 -2.26
N ASP A 360 14.63 -27.27 -2.50
CA ASP A 360 15.36 -26.97 -3.73
C ASP A 360 14.60 -27.54 -4.94
N THR A 361 14.09 -26.64 -5.76
CA THR A 361 13.38 -26.96 -7.01
C THR A 361 14.05 -26.28 -8.20
N GLU A 362 15.28 -25.80 -8.03
CA GLU A 362 16.04 -25.09 -9.05
C GLU A 362 16.68 -26.08 -10.03
N GLN A 363 16.65 -25.71 -11.31
CA GLN A 363 17.32 -26.49 -12.34
C GLN A 363 18.84 -26.28 -12.23
N PRO A 364 19.66 -27.34 -12.34
CA PRO A 364 19.33 -28.60 -13.01
C PRO A 364 18.96 -29.79 -12.12
N ASN A 365 18.97 -29.69 -10.78
CA ASN A 365 18.82 -30.83 -9.87
C ASN A 365 17.70 -30.64 -8.82
N PRO A 366 16.44 -30.45 -9.22
CA PRO A 366 15.34 -30.22 -8.28
C PRO A 366 14.96 -31.48 -7.48
N ASP A 367 14.58 -31.31 -6.21
CA ASP A 367 14.07 -32.36 -5.31
C ASP A 367 12.53 -32.37 -5.26
N TYR A 368 11.92 -32.83 -6.37
CA TYR A 368 10.46 -32.96 -6.46
C TYR A 368 9.86 -33.99 -5.49
N ALA A 369 10.67 -34.93 -4.98
CA ALA A 369 10.21 -35.94 -4.01
C ALA A 369 9.98 -35.32 -2.63
N ALA A 370 10.89 -34.46 -2.16
CA ALA A 370 10.69 -33.69 -0.92
C ALA A 370 9.46 -32.77 -1.02
N CYS A 371 9.26 -32.17 -2.20
CA CYS A 371 8.12 -31.30 -2.53
C CYS A 371 6.78 -32.04 -2.38
N GLN A 372 6.69 -33.24 -2.96
CA GLN A 372 5.49 -34.10 -2.88
C GLN A 372 5.21 -34.60 -1.46
N ASN A 373 6.25 -34.98 -0.72
CA ASN A 373 6.12 -35.46 0.67
C ASN A 373 5.62 -34.36 1.61
N PHE A 374 6.07 -33.11 1.43
CA PHE A 374 5.61 -31.98 2.21
C PHE A 374 4.09 -31.76 2.05
N LEU A 375 3.60 -31.69 0.81
CA LEU A 375 2.17 -31.49 0.51
C LEU A 375 1.27 -32.65 0.99
N PHE A 376 1.79 -33.88 0.97
CA PHE A 376 1.07 -35.06 1.47
C PHE A 376 0.91 -35.08 2.99
N HIS A 377 1.91 -34.64 3.74
CA HIS A 377 1.78 -34.47 5.20
C HIS A 377 0.69 -33.46 5.56
N LEU A 378 0.61 -32.34 4.82
CA LEU A 378 -0.41 -31.31 5.03
C LEU A 378 -1.84 -31.82 4.76
N ALA A 379 -2.01 -32.64 3.72
CA ALA A 379 -3.30 -33.25 3.40
C ALA A 379 -3.75 -34.26 4.48
N ASP A 380 -2.81 -35.03 5.05
CA ASP A 380 -3.09 -35.99 6.12
C ASP A 380 -3.48 -35.27 7.44
N GLU A 381 -2.86 -34.14 7.78
CA GLU A 381 -3.24 -33.30 8.94
C GLU A 381 -4.68 -32.76 8.83
N LEU A 382 -5.09 -32.38 7.63
CA LEU A 382 -6.41 -31.78 7.36
C LEU A 382 -7.50 -32.84 7.14
N GLY A 383 -7.16 -34.13 7.14
CA GLY A 383 -8.11 -35.23 6.94
C GLY A 383 -8.75 -35.24 5.55
N VAL A 384 -8.12 -34.62 4.55
CA VAL A 384 -8.63 -34.55 3.17
C VAL A 384 -8.10 -35.73 2.34
N GLN A 385 -8.93 -36.30 1.46
CA GLN A 385 -8.51 -37.40 0.60
C GLN A 385 -7.47 -36.91 -0.44
N ARG A 386 -6.38 -37.65 -0.61
CA ARG A 386 -5.29 -37.33 -1.56
C ARG A 386 -5.02 -38.46 -2.55
N HIS A 387 -4.76 -38.09 -3.80
CA HIS A 387 -4.41 -38.98 -4.90
C HIS A 387 -3.22 -38.38 -5.69
N ALA A 388 -2.26 -39.20 -6.12
CA ALA A 388 -1.22 -38.82 -7.09
C ALA A 388 -1.61 -39.35 -8.48
N VAL A 389 -1.41 -38.58 -9.56
CA VAL A 389 -1.89 -38.92 -10.91
C VAL A 389 -0.71 -38.96 -11.90
N GLU A 390 -0.60 -40.07 -12.66
CA GLU A 390 0.25 -40.22 -13.86
C GLU A 390 -0.36 -39.48 -15.09
N ASP A 391 0.50 -39.07 -16.02
CA ASP A 391 0.27 -38.17 -17.18
C ASP A 391 -0.99 -38.51 -18.04
N GLN A 392 -1.74 -37.48 -18.48
CA GLN A 392 -3.08 -37.61 -19.14
C GLN A 392 -3.08 -37.29 -20.65
N TRP A 393 -1.93 -37.17 -21.30
CA TRP A 393 -1.91 -37.22 -22.75
C TRP A 393 -2.16 -38.64 -23.26
N LYS A 394 -2.83 -38.77 -24.41
CA LYS A 394 -2.78 -40.04 -25.15
C LYS A 394 -1.33 -40.43 -25.50
N TYR A 395 -0.48 -39.44 -25.77
CA TYR A 395 0.96 -39.55 -26.00
C TYR A 395 1.67 -38.31 -25.46
N ASP A 396 2.82 -38.48 -24.83
CA ASP A 396 3.54 -37.41 -24.12
C ASP A 396 3.52 -36.05 -24.88
N PRO A 397 3.17 -34.94 -24.19
CA PRO A 397 3.05 -33.57 -24.72
C PRO A 397 4.23 -33.10 -25.54
N TYR A 398 5.41 -33.58 -25.18
CA TYR A 398 6.70 -33.13 -25.68
C TYR A 398 7.38 -34.21 -26.52
N SER A 399 6.74 -35.37 -26.70
CA SER A 399 7.25 -36.49 -27.50
C SER A 399 7.15 -36.29 -29.01
N ALA A 400 6.29 -35.37 -29.48
CA ALA A 400 5.93 -35.21 -30.89
C ALA A 400 5.47 -36.52 -31.55
N TYR A 401 4.74 -37.35 -30.79
CA TYR A 401 4.26 -38.65 -31.25
C TYR A 401 3.43 -38.52 -32.52
N LYS A 402 3.71 -39.36 -33.53
CA LYS A 402 2.96 -39.43 -34.78
C LYS A 402 2.27 -40.77 -34.90
N ASP A 403 0.97 -40.78 -35.18
CA ASP A 403 0.22 -42.01 -35.34
C ASP A 403 0.29 -42.59 -36.77
N GLU A 404 -0.44 -43.69 -36.98
CA GLU A 404 -0.49 -44.44 -38.24
C GLU A 404 -1.25 -43.71 -39.37
N ASN A 405 -2.15 -42.79 -39.04
CA ASN A 405 -2.83 -41.91 -40.00
C ASN A 405 -1.96 -40.71 -40.39
N GLY A 406 -0.88 -40.47 -39.63
CA GLY A 406 0.09 -39.42 -39.87
C GLY A 406 -0.16 -38.16 -39.04
N ASP A 407 -1.10 -38.19 -38.10
CA ASP A 407 -1.39 -37.08 -37.20
C ASP A 407 -0.28 -36.95 -36.15
N ILE A 408 0.20 -35.73 -35.89
CA ILE A 408 1.30 -35.44 -34.96
C ILE A 408 0.73 -34.78 -33.71
N TYR A 409 0.95 -35.41 -32.56
CA TYR A 409 0.49 -35.00 -31.26
C TYR A 409 1.66 -34.42 -30.46
N GLY A 410 1.56 -33.16 -30.08
CA GLY A 410 2.56 -32.49 -29.28
C GLY A 410 2.21 -31.01 -29.08
N ARG A 411 2.69 -30.43 -27.98
CA ARG A 411 2.41 -29.04 -27.61
C ARG A 411 3.15 -28.08 -28.54
N GLY A 412 2.39 -27.28 -29.29
CA GLY A 412 2.88 -26.42 -30.37
C GLY A 412 2.71 -27.01 -31.78
N ALA A 413 2.07 -28.19 -31.92
CA ALA A 413 1.78 -28.80 -33.23
C ALA A 413 0.77 -28.01 -34.08
N GLN A 414 0.03 -27.07 -33.48
CA GLN A 414 -0.93 -26.19 -34.17
C GLN A 414 -0.68 -24.70 -33.92
N ASP A 415 -0.18 -24.31 -32.74
CA ASP A 415 -0.02 -22.91 -32.33
C ASP A 415 1.23 -22.68 -31.46
N MET A 416 2.32 -22.08 -31.97
CA MET A 416 2.61 -21.99 -33.42
C MET A 416 3.97 -22.57 -33.85
N LYS A 417 4.49 -23.57 -33.11
CA LYS A 417 5.78 -24.21 -33.45
C LYS A 417 5.77 -24.92 -34.81
N CYS A 418 4.60 -25.39 -35.25
CA CYS A 418 4.44 -26.07 -36.53
C CYS A 418 4.74 -25.15 -37.73
N VAL A 419 4.30 -23.89 -37.70
CA VAL A 419 4.49 -22.95 -38.82
C VAL A 419 5.92 -22.48 -38.91
N GLY A 420 6.57 -22.18 -37.77
CA GLY A 420 8.01 -21.93 -37.74
C GLY A 420 8.82 -23.10 -38.33
N SER A 421 8.46 -24.34 -38.01
CA SER A 421 9.11 -25.54 -38.56
C SER A 421 8.83 -25.74 -40.05
N GLN A 422 7.62 -25.43 -40.52
CA GLN A 422 7.22 -25.50 -41.93
C GLN A 422 7.98 -24.47 -42.78
N TYR A 423 8.20 -23.26 -42.27
CA TYR A 423 9.01 -22.23 -42.94
C TYR A 423 10.44 -22.72 -43.17
N PHE A 424 11.11 -23.27 -42.15
CA PHE A 424 12.47 -23.80 -42.29
C PHE A 424 12.54 -25.00 -43.25
N GLU A 425 11.58 -25.92 -43.18
CA GLU A 425 11.56 -27.11 -44.04
C GLU A 425 11.30 -26.75 -45.52
N ALA A 426 10.42 -25.77 -45.78
CA ALA A 426 10.17 -25.28 -47.14
C ALA A 426 11.45 -24.71 -47.76
N ILE A 427 12.17 -23.85 -47.02
CA ILE A 427 13.44 -23.26 -47.45
C ILE A 427 14.49 -24.35 -47.69
N ARG A 428 14.64 -25.32 -46.77
CA ARG A 428 15.58 -26.43 -46.88
C ARG A 428 15.36 -27.27 -48.14
N ARG A 429 14.11 -27.59 -48.48
CA ARG A 429 13.75 -28.38 -49.68
C ARG A 429 14.09 -27.65 -50.98
N HIS A 430 13.94 -26.33 -51.02
CA HIS A 430 14.35 -25.54 -52.19
C HIS A 430 15.87 -25.62 -52.43
N PHE A 431 16.68 -25.52 -51.37
CA PHE A 431 18.13 -25.68 -51.48
C PHE A 431 18.54 -27.08 -51.99
N GLN A 432 17.88 -28.14 -51.51
CA GLN A 432 18.14 -29.51 -51.97
C GLN A 432 17.80 -29.71 -53.45
N ARG A 433 16.82 -28.98 -53.98
CA ARG A 433 16.45 -28.99 -55.41
C ARG A 433 17.36 -28.13 -56.29
N GLY A 434 18.42 -27.56 -55.72
CA GLY A 434 19.41 -26.77 -56.45
C GLY A 434 19.08 -25.28 -56.57
N GLN A 435 18.01 -24.80 -55.93
CA GLN A 435 17.76 -23.36 -55.80
C GLN A 435 18.88 -22.76 -54.96
N LYS A 436 19.59 -21.74 -55.46
CA LYS A 436 20.69 -21.10 -54.72
C LYS A 436 20.49 -19.61 -54.47
N GLN A 437 19.57 -18.97 -55.18
CA GLN A 437 19.29 -17.54 -55.08
C GLN A 437 17.81 -17.27 -55.34
N TRP A 438 17.23 -16.28 -54.66
CA TRP A 438 15.89 -15.78 -54.92
C TRP A 438 15.97 -14.32 -55.40
N LEU A 439 14.90 -13.84 -56.02
CA LEU A 439 14.80 -12.45 -56.48
C LEU A 439 14.71 -11.45 -55.30
N ARG A 440 14.23 -11.90 -54.13
CA ARG A 440 14.15 -11.14 -52.87
C ARG A 440 14.74 -11.96 -51.73
N THR A 441 15.26 -11.29 -50.71
CA THR A 441 15.73 -11.92 -49.48
C THR A 441 14.56 -12.42 -48.64
N ILE A 442 14.71 -13.60 -48.02
CA ILE A 442 13.75 -14.16 -47.06
C ILE A 442 14.28 -13.87 -45.66
N HIS A 443 13.48 -13.18 -44.84
CA HIS A 443 13.79 -12.86 -43.45
C HIS A 443 12.88 -13.68 -42.53
N ILE A 444 13.44 -14.23 -41.44
CA ILE A 444 12.69 -14.97 -40.41
C ILE A 444 12.95 -14.24 -39.09
N VAL A 445 11.88 -13.82 -38.42
CA VAL A 445 11.90 -13.01 -37.19
C VAL A 445 11.12 -13.75 -36.11
N TRP A 446 11.61 -13.71 -34.87
CA TRP A 446 10.99 -14.36 -33.71
C TRP A 446 10.72 -13.32 -32.62
N GLY A 447 9.45 -13.16 -32.23
CA GLY A 447 9.02 -12.30 -31.11
C GLY A 447 8.62 -13.15 -29.91
N PRO A 448 9.08 -12.85 -28.69
CA PRO A 448 8.83 -13.69 -27.50
C PRO A 448 7.51 -13.38 -26.78
N ASP A 449 6.81 -12.34 -27.22
CA ASP A 449 5.73 -11.68 -26.48
C ASP A 449 4.46 -11.48 -27.34
N GLU A 450 4.36 -12.19 -28.47
CA GLU A 450 3.20 -12.13 -29.36
C GLU A 450 1.89 -12.49 -28.61
N GLU A 451 1.92 -13.47 -27.69
CA GLU A 451 0.78 -13.90 -26.84
C GLU A 451 0.24 -12.79 -25.90
N ILE A 452 0.89 -11.62 -25.85
CA ILE A 452 0.43 -10.38 -25.16
C ILE A 452 0.35 -9.17 -26.11
N ALA A 453 0.13 -9.41 -27.41
CA ALA A 453 0.07 -8.42 -28.49
C ALA A 453 1.41 -7.76 -28.87
N GLY A 454 2.54 -8.39 -28.54
CA GLY A 454 3.87 -8.00 -29.02
C GLY A 454 4.43 -6.60 -28.63
N PRO A 455 4.05 -5.96 -27.50
CA PRO A 455 4.42 -4.58 -27.16
C PRO A 455 5.92 -4.38 -26.92
N GLU A 456 6.63 -5.43 -26.53
CA GLU A 456 8.05 -5.42 -26.17
C GLU A 456 8.93 -6.08 -27.26
N GLY A 457 8.35 -6.90 -28.15
CA GLY A 457 9.01 -7.58 -29.26
C GLY A 457 8.73 -6.91 -30.61
N MET A 458 7.74 -7.39 -31.36
CA MET A 458 7.52 -6.94 -32.75
C MET A 458 7.19 -5.44 -32.84
N ALA A 459 6.44 -4.89 -31.88
CA ALA A 459 6.14 -3.46 -31.84
C ALA A 459 7.41 -2.60 -31.73
N LYS A 460 8.36 -2.96 -30.86
CA LYS A 460 9.64 -2.25 -30.74
C LYS A 460 10.55 -2.52 -31.93
N PHE A 461 10.61 -3.75 -32.42
CA PHE A 461 11.47 -4.14 -33.54
C PHE A 461 11.12 -3.38 -34.83
N CYS A 462 9.83 -3.21 -35.15
CA CYS A 462 9.36 -2.45 -36.32
C CYS A 462 9.83 -0.98 -36.35
N HIS A 463 10.17 -0.41 -35.19
CA HIS A 463 10.65 0.97 -35.08
C HIS A 463 12.18 1.12 -35.12
N MET A 464 12.92 0.01 -35.08
CA MET A 464 14.38 -0.01 -35.16
C MET A 464 14.86 0.17 -36.60
N ASP A 465 16.08 0.71 -36.79
CA ASP A 465 16.66 0.89 -38.13
C ASP A 465 16.97 -0.46 -38.79
N GLU A 466 17.29 -1.47 -37.98
CA GLU A 466 17.50 -2.87 -38.38
C GLU A 466 16.29 -3.47 -39.11
N PHE A 467 15.06 -3.14 -38.70
CA PHE A 467 13.85 -3.61 -39.38
C PHE A 467 13.67 -2.93 -40.75
N ARG A 468 14.01 -1.64 -40.85
CA ARG A 468 13.93 -0.87 -42.11
C ARG A 468 14.96 -1.39 -43.13
N GLU A 469 16.14 -1.76 -42.67
CA GLU A 469 17.21 -2.33 -43.50
C GLU A 469 16.86 -3.69 -44.11
N LEU A 470 15.91 -4.43 -43.53
CA LEU A 470 15.41 -5.69 -44.10
C LEU A 470 14.73 -5.50 -45.47
N ASN A 471 14.27 -4.28 -45.80
CA ASN A 471 13.60 -3.98 -47.08
C ASN A 471 12.46 -4.99 -47.37
N ILE A 472 11.57 -5.15 -46.39
CA ILE A 472 10.49 -6.15 -46.42
C ILE A 472 9.44 -5.74 -47.46
N GLY A 473 9.05 -6.69 -48.33
CA GLY A 473 8.00 -6.47 -49.34
C GLY A 473 6.62 -6.97 -48.93
N PHE A 474 6.55 -8.02 -48.10
CA PHE A 474 5.34 -8.56 -47.49
C PHE A 474 5.74 -9.43 -46.29
N VAL A 475 4.82 -9.63 -45.34
CA VAL A 475 5.00 -10.48 -44.16
C VAL A 475 3.96 -11.60 -44.19
N LEU A 476 4.37 -12.80 -43.82
CA LEU A 476 3.46 -13.91 -43.54
C LEU A 476 3.45 -14.10 -42.04
N ASP A 477 2.29 -13.86 -41.45
CA ASP A 477 2.06 -14.04 -40.04
C ASP A 477 1.24 -15.32 -39.80
N GLU A 478 0.94 -15.59 -38.54
CA GLU A 478 0.16 -16.73 -38.16
C GLU A 478 -1.29 -16.71 -38.68
N GLY A 479 -1.89 -17.90 -38.72
CA GLY A 479 -3.26 -18.12 -39.16
C GLY A 479 -3.89 -19.22 -38.32
N VAL A 480 -5.19 -19.43 -38.47
CA VAL A 480 -5.91 -20.44 -37.69
C VAL A 480 -6.02 -21.78 -38.41
N ALA A 481 -6.06 -22.87 -37.64
CA ALA A 481 -6.47 -24.16 -38.16
C ALA A 481 -7.88 -24.09 -38.79
N SER A 482 -8.07 -24.79 -39.91
CA SER A 482 -9.38 -24.89 -40.56
C SER A 482 -9.95 -26.28 -40.39
N GLU A 483 -11.23 -26.34 -40.03
CA GLU A 483 -11.99 -27.59 -39.88
C GLU A 483 -12.54 -28.09 -41.22
N THR A 484 -12.34 -27.32 -42.30
CA THR A 484 -12.79 -27.62 -43.66
C THR A 484 -11.60 -27.69 -44.60
N ASP A 485 -11.83 -28.14 -45.84
CA ASP A 485 -10.82 -28.20 -46.92
C ASP A 485 -10.43 -26.82 -47.48
N THR A 486 -10.86 -25.74 -46.82
CA THR A 486 -10.59 -24.36 -47.19
C THR A 486 -9.65 -23.72 -46.17
N TYR A 487 -8.58 -23.09 -46.65
CA TYR A 487 -7.67 -22.34 -45.79
C TYR A 487 -8.30 -20.99 -45.40
N LYS A 488 -8.23 -20.65 -44.12
CA LYS A 488 -8.62 -19.34 -43.60
C LYS A 488 -7.39 -18.44 -43.59
N VAL A 489 -7.51 -17.30 -44.26
CA VAL A 489 -6.44 -16.30 -44.32
C VAL A 489 -6.96 -15.06 -43.62
N PHE A 490 -6.31 -14.68 -42.52
CA PHE A 490 -6.56 -13.40 -41.87
C PHE A 490 -5.77 -12.32 -42.59
N TYR A 491 -6.43 -11.21 -42.84
CA TYR A 491 -5.84 -10.06 -43.52
C TYR A 491 -5.96 -8.76 -42.71
N ALA A 492 -6.65 -8.79 -41.56
CA ALA A 492 -6.80 -7.68 -40.63
C ALA A 492 -7.43 -8.11 -39.28
N GLU A 493 -7.39 -7.22 -38.29
CA GLU A 493 -7.94 -7.40 -36.93
C GLU A 493 -8.80 -6.20 -36.46
N ARG A 494 -9.68 -6.40 -35.48
CA ARG A 494 -10.58 -5.34 -34.96
C ARG A 494 -9.97 -4.54 -33.81
N CYS A 495 -10.09 -3.22 -33.86
CA CYS A 495 -9.62 -2.31 -32.82
C CYS A 495 -10.69 -2.10 -31.72
N SER A 496 -10.27 -1.81 -30.48
CA SER A 496 -11.18 -1.63 -29.33
C SER A 496 -11.10 -0.22 -28.76
N TRP A 497 -12.23 0.49 -28.70
CA TRP A 497 -12.33 1.86 -28.20
C TRP A 497 -13.32 1.94 -27.02
N TRP A 498 -12.88 2.50 -25.88
CA TRP A 498 -13.74 2.84 -24.75
C TRP A 498 -13.95 4.34 -24.69
N VAL A 499 -15.21 4.76 -24.84
CA VAL A 499 -15.54 6.18 -24.97
C VAL A 499 -16.44 6.62 -23.81
N LYS A 500 -16.03 7.66 -23.10
CA LYS A 500 -16.89 8.37 -22.16
C LYS A 500 -17.38 9.66 -22.80
N ILE A 501 -18.69 9.88 -22.72
CA ILE A 501 -19.35 11.09 -23.18
C ILE A 501 -19.95 11.80 -21.97
N THR A 502 -19.62 13.08 -21.85
CA THR A 502 -20.06 13.94 -20.75
C THR A 502 -20.95 15.04 -21.31
N CYS A 503 -22.18 15.14 -20.82
CA CYS A 503 -23.16 16.13 -21.24
C CYS A 503 -23.43 17.11 -20.10
N HIS A 504 -23.15 18.39 -20.31
CA HIS A 504 -23.55 19.46 -19.38
C HIS A 504 -24.79 20.20 -19.89
N GLY A 505 -25.64 20.68 -18.99
CA GLY A 505 -26.82 21.46 -19.36
C GLY A 505 -27.45 22.20 -18.19
N SER A 506 -28.47 22.99 -18.49
CA SER A 506 -29.10 23.92 -17.54
C SER A 506 -29.72 23.17 -16.35
N PRO A 507 -29.24 23.38 -15.10
CA PRO A 507 -29.87 22.81 -13.93
C PRO A 507 -31.12 23.59 -13.53
N GLY A 508 -32.01 22.97 -12.76
CA GLY A 508 -33.09 23.69 -12.07
C GLY A 508 -34.21 22.80 -11.58
N HIS A 509 -35.30 23.41 -11.10
CA HIS A 509 -36.38 22.66 -10.45
C HIS A 509 -37.24 21.90 -11.47
N GLY A 510 -37.53 20.62 -11.20
CA GLY A 510 -38.30 19.69 -12.05
C GLY A 510 -39.76 20.09 -12.35
N SER A 511 -40.22 21.21 -11.80
CA SER A 511 -41.54 21.79 -12.06
C SER A 511 -41.52 22.86 -13.16
N LYS A 512 -40.35 23.16 -13.74
CA LYS A 512 -40.17 24.13 -14.83
C LYS A 512 -39.77 23.40 -16.11
N PHE A 513 -40.26 23.87 -17.26
CA PHE A 513 -39.77 23.44 -18.57
C PHE A 513 -38.46 24.18 -18.86
N ILE A 514 -37.36 23.58 -18.40
CA ILE A 514 -36.01 24.09 -18.62
C ILE A 514 -35.49 23.46 -19.91
N GLU A 515 -35.01 24.29 -20.82
CA GLU A 515 -34.41 23.87 -22.08
C GLU A 515 -32.89 23.71 -21.93
N ASN A 516 -32.27 22.96 -22.85
CA ASN A 516 -30.83 22.73 -22.93
C ASN A 516 -30.28 21.96 -21.72
N THR A 517 -31.06 20.97 -21.26
CA THR A 517 -30.73 20.16 -20.08
C THR A 517 -29.71 19.08 -20.42
N ALA A 518 -28.91 18.64 -19.43
CA ALA A 518 -27.93 17.57 -19.65
C ALA A 518 -28.61 16.27 -20.14
N ALA A 519 -29.84 16.00 -19.69
CA ALA A 519 -30.64 14.84 -20.09
C ALA A 519 -31.02 14.87 -21.58
N GLU A 520 -31.44 16.03 -22.10
CA GLU A 520 -31.81 16.18 -23.52
C GLU A 520 -30.63 15.92 -24.44
N LYS A 521 -29.46 16.48 -24.10
CA LYS A 521 -28.22 16.29 -24.85
C LYS A 521 -27.75 14.84 -24.81
N LEU A 522 -27.77 14.22 -23.63
CA LEU A 522 -27.42 12.82 -23.46
C LEU A 522 -28.37 11.90 -24.24
N ASN A 523 -29.68 12.16 -24.17
CA ASN A 523 -30.67 11.40 -24.92
C ASN A 523 -30.43 11.48 -26.44
N TYR A 524 -30.00 12.64 -26.96
CA TYR A 524 -29.62 12.76 -28.37
C TYR A 524 -28.46 11.82 -28.73
N VAL A 525 -27.38 11.84 -27.97
CA VAL A 525 -26.19 10.99 -28.22
C VAL A 525 -26.54 9.51 -28.10
N MET A 526 -27.28 9.11 -27.07
CA MET A 526 -27.70 7.71 -26.87
C MET A 526 -28.55 7.21 -28.05
N ASN A 527 -29.47 8.03 -28.54
CA ASN A 527 -30.30 7.66 -29.69
C ASN A 527 -29.46 7.48 -30.97
N LYS A 528 -28.45 8.32 -31.20
CA LYS A 528 -27.51 8.15 -32.33
C LYS A 528 -26.69 6.87 -32.21
N ALA A 529 -26.14 6.62 -31.03
CA ALA A 529 -25.34 5.44 -30.74
C ALA A 529 -26.14 4.14 -30.89
N LEU A 530 -27.38 4.10 -30.38
CA LEU A 530 -28.26 2.93 -30.50
C LEU A 530 -28.77 2.74 -31.93
N ALA A 531 -29.06 3.81 -32.67
CA ALA A 531 -29.42 3.72 -34.08
C ALA A 531 -28.26 3.13 -34.91
N PHE A 532 -27.02 3.57 -34.67
CA PHE A 532 -25.84 3.00 -35.30
C PHE A 532 -25.66 1.51 -34.95
N ARG A 533 -25.87 1.12 -33.69
CA ARG A 533 -25.83 -0.29 -33.27
C ARG A 533 -26.83 -1.15 -34.03
N GLU A 534 -28.06 -0.68 -34.19
CA GLU A 534 -29.08 -1.41 -34.95
C GLU A 534 -28.76 -1.45 -36.46
N GLN A 535 -28.15 -0.40 -37.02
CA GLN A 535 -27.63 -0.42 -38.39
C GLN A 535 -26.59 -1.52 -38.58
N GLN A 536 -25.62 -1.65 -37.67
CA GLN A 536 -24.56 -2.68 -37.75
C GLN A 536 -25.12 -4.10 -37.56
N LYS A 537 -26.10 -4.27 -36.67
CA LYS A 537 -26.82 -5.56 -36.53
C LYS A 537 -27.59 -5.93 -37.79
N ASN A 538 -28.24 -4.96 -38.44
CA ASN A 538 -28.97 -5.19 -39.68
C ASN A 538 -28.03 -5.52 -40.82
N LEU A 539 -26.88 -4.84 -40.91
CA LEU A 539 -25.83 -5.13 -41.88
C LEU A 539 -25.36 -6.60 -41.77
N LEU A 540 -25.03 -7.04 -40.56
CA LEU A 540 -24.63 -8.43 -40.27
C LEU A 540 -25.72 -9.46 -40.61
N LYS A 541 -27.01 -9.11 -40.45
CA LYS A 541 -28.13 -9.99 -40.79
C LYS A 541 -28.47 -10.00 -42.28
N SER A 542 -28.23 -8.89 -42.97
CA SER A 542 -28.63 -8.70 -44.37
C SER A 542 -27.65 -9.29 -45.37
N ASP A 543 -26.40 -9.49 -44.96
CA ASP A 543 -25.35 -10.03 -45.82
C ASP A 543 -24.70 -11.25 -45.15
N SER A 544 -25.03 -12.43 -45.67
CA SER A 544 -24.50 -13.71 -45.17
C SER A 544 -23.02 -13.93 -45.46
N SER A 545 -22.38 -13.05 -46.25
CA SER A 545 -20.93 -13.07 -46.47
C SER A 545 -20.16 -12.34 -45.37
N LEU A 546 -20.83 -11.51 -44.58
CA LEU A 546 -20.22 -10.81 -43.45
C LEU A 546 -20.22 -11.71 -42.21
N THR A 547 -19.10 -11.68 -41.51
CA THR A 547 -18.94 -12.26 -40.19
C THR A 547 -19.03 -11.17 -39.14
N LEU A 548 -19.10 -11.56 -37.86
CA LEU A 548 -19.10 -10.59 -36.77
C LEU A 548 -17.85 -9.70 -36.78
N GLY A 549 -16.71 -10.18 -37.33
CA GLY A 549 -15.47 -9.43 -37.49
C GLY A 549 -15.55 -8.28 -38.50
N ASP A 550 -16.53 -8.30 -39.38
CA ASP A 550 -16.67 -7.33 -40.47
C ASP A 550 -17.56 -6.13 -40.10
N VAL A 551 -18.14 -6.11 -38.89
CA VAL A 551 -19.01 -5.05 -38.40
C VAL A 551 -18.51 -4.44 -37.10
N THR A 552 -18.84 -3.16 -36.89
CA THR A 552 -18.52 -2.42 -35.67
C THR A 552 -19.59 -2.66 -34.61
N THR A 553 -19.20 -3.06 -33.40
CA THR A 553 -20.13 -3.22 -32.27
C THR A 553 -20.02 -2.05 -31.31
N LEU A 554 -21.14 -1.53 -30.81
CA LEU A 554 -21.20 -0.44 -29.83
C LEU A 554 -22.21 -0.78 -28.74
N ASN A 555 -21.83 -0.67 -27.47
CA ASN A 555 -22.70 -0.96 -26.31
C ASN A 555 -22.55 0.10 -25.20
N LEU A 556 -23.65 0.64 -24.68
CA LEU A 556 -23.66 1.50 -23.49
C LEU A 556 -23.41 0.64 -22.23
N THR A 557 -22.40 0.98 -21.44
CA THR A 557 -21.95 0.18 -20.28
C THR A 557 -22.12 0.89 -18.93
N ILE A 558 -22.00 2.22 -18.87
CA ILE A 558 -22.17 3.02 -17.64
C ILE A 558 -23.00 4.29 -17.95
N LEU A 559 -23.92 4.67 -17.06
CA LEU A 559 -24.73 5.89 -17.14
C LEU A 559 -24.90 6.51 -15.75
N GLU A 560 -24.42 7.73 -15.55
CA GLU A 560 -24.34 8.38 -14.23
C GLU A 560 -24.78 9.86 -14.29
N GLY A 561 -25.53 10.33 -13.28
CA GLY A 561 -25.95 11.73 -13.12
C GLY A 561 -27.26 11.89 -12.36
N GLY A 562 -27.48 13.06 -11.75
CA GLY A 562 -28.61 13.31 -10.83
C GLY A 562 -28.16 13.50 -9.39
N VAL A 563 -28.79 14.45 -8.68
CA VAL A 563 -28.53 14.71 -7.25
C VAL A 563 -29.79 14.52 -6.40
N GLN A 564 -30.97 14.87 -6.93
CA GLN A 564 -32.26 14.76 -6.24
C GLN A 564 -33.43 14.68 -7.23
N THR A 565 -34.51 13.98 -6.89
CA THR A 565 -35.66 13.70 -7.78
C THR A 565 -36.31 14.93 -8.43
N ASN A 566 -36.32 16.08 -7.75
CA ASN A 566 -36.93 17.33 -8.22
C ASN A 566 -35.92 18.36 -8.74
N VAL A 567 -34.67 17.97 -8.98
CA VAL A 567 -33.61 18.85 -9.51
C VAL A 567 -33.07 18.25 -10.80
N LEU A 568 -33.19 18.99 -11.91
CA LEU A 568 -32.54 18.64 -13.16
C LEU A 568 -31.02 18.74 -12.96
N PRO A 569 -30.27 17.67 -13.26
CA PRO A 569 -28.84 17.67 -13.07
C PRO A 569 -28.14 18.55 -14.11
N GLU A 570 -27.08 19.19 -13.64
CA GLU A 570 -26.18 19.99 -14.47
C GLU A 570 -25.33 19.11 -15.41
N LYS A 571 -25.16 17.83 -15.06
CA LYS A 571 -24.25 16.90 -15.75
C LYS A 571 -24.81 15.48 -15.79
N PHE A 572 -24.66 14.84 -16.94
CA PHE A 572 -24.75 13.38 -17.11
C PHE A 572 -23.50 12.84 -17.81
N GLU A 573 -23.09 11.64 -17.44
CA GLU A 573 -22.00 10.91 -18.09
C GLU A 573 -22.50 9.54 -18.59
N ALA A 574 -22.08 9.15 -19.80
CA ALA A 574 -22.33 7.85 -20.39
C ALA A 574 -21.04 7.24 -20.93
N ARG A 575 -20.83 5.94 -20.74
CA ARG A 575 -19.65 5.23 -21.25
C ARG A 575 -20.06 4.10 -22.19
N PHE A 576 -19.32 3.95 -23.28
CA PHE A 576 -19.59 2.98 -24.34
C PHE A 576 -18.36 2.10 -24.59
N ASP A 577 -18.59 0.79 -24.79
CA ASP A 577 -17.59 -0.16 -25.32
C ASP A 577 -17.84 -0.35 -26.82
N ILE A 578 -16.82 -0.03 -27.62
CA ILE A 578 -16.86 -0.07 -29.08
C ILE A 578 -15.76 -1.01 -29.61
N ARG A 579 -16.11 -1.93 -30.52
CA ARG A 579 -15.15 -2.78 -31.26
C ARG A 579 -15.29 -2.46 -32.74
N ILE A 580 -14.27 -1.85 -33.32
CA ILE A 580 -14.27 -1.26 -34.66
C ILE A 580 -13.68 -2.27 -35.65
N THR A 581 -14.38 -2.51 -36.76
CA THR A 581 -13.84 -3.33 -37.85
C THR A 581 -12.67 -2.64 -38.55
N PRO A 582 -11.62 -3.35 -38.98
CA PRO A 582 -10.46 -2.74 -39.67
C PRO A 582 -10.80 -2.07 -41.02
N THR A 583 -12.01 -2.30 -41.54
CA THR A 583 -12.51 -1.60 -42.74
C THR A 583 -13.22 -0.28 -42.43
N THR A 584 -13.44 0.03 -41.15
CA THR A 584 -13.96 1.32 -40.71
C THR A 584 -12.81 2.30 -40.60
N ASP A 585 -12.91 3.41 -41.31
CA ASP A 585 -11.97 4.53 -41.18
C ASP A 585 -12.09 5.12 -39.76
N PHE A 586 -10.99 5.12 -39.02
CA PHE A 586 -10.97 5.56 -37.63
C PHE A 586 -11.22 7.07 -37.50
N ASP A 587 -10.71 7.87 -38.43
CA ASP A 587 -10.93 9.31 -38.43
C ASP A 587 -12.39 9.61 -38.76
N GLU A 588 -13.00 8.91 -39.71
CA GLU A 588 -14.43 9.06 -40.02
C GLU A 588 -15.32 8.63 -38.85
N PHE A 589 -14.94 7.55 -38.16
CA PHE A 589 -15.70 7.03 -37.03
C PHE A 589 -15.56 7.92 -35.78
N GLU A 590 -14.37 8.44 -35.50
CA GLU A 590 -14.15 9.45 -34.47
C GLU A 590 -14.89 10.74 -34.81
N GLN A 591 -14.81 11.21 -36.05
CA GLN A 591 -15.58 12.36 -36.52
C GLN A 591 -17.09 12.13 -36.39
N MET A 592 -17.57 10.90 -36.58
CA MET A 592 -18.96 10.56 -36.37
C MET A 592 -19.35 10.69 -34.89
N ILE A 593 -18.56 10.15 -33.96
CA ILE A 593 -18.78 10.32 -32.50
C ILE A 593 -18.70 11.81 -32.12
N ALA A 594 -17.69 12.52 -32.61
CA ALA A 594 -17.52 13.95 -32.42
C ALA A 594 -18.73 14.73 -32.96
N SER A 595 -19.29 14.32 -34.09
CA SER A 595 -20.50 14.93 -34.66
C SER A 595 -21.73 14.68 -33.79
N TRP A 596 -21.86 13.51 -33.18
CA TRP A 596 -22.96 13.22 -32.25
C TRP A 596 -22.88 14.13 -31.03
N CYS A 597 -21.68 14.27 -30.45
CA CYS A 597 -21.43 15.16 -29.32
C CYS A 597 -21.67 16.63 -29.70
N LYS A 598 -21.07 17.12 -30.79
CA LYS A 598 -21.23 18.50 -31.25
C LYS A 598 -22.69 18.85 -31.55
N ASN A 599 -23.45 17.94 -32.16
CA ASN A 599 -24.85 18.17 -32.49
C ASN A 599 -25.78 18.05 -31.26
N ALA A 600 -25.35 17.35 -30.21
CA ALA A 600 -26.05 17.32 -28.94
C ALA A 600 -25.90 18.63 -28.17
N GLY A 601 -24.79 19.35 -28.35
CA GLY A 601 -24.59 20.71 -27.85
C GLY A 601 -23.11 21.03 -27.61
N GLU A 602 -22.75 22.32 -27.52
CA GLU A 602 -21.36 22.76 -27.32
C GLU A 602 -20.76 22.29 -25.99
N ASP A 603 -21.61 22.03 -24.98
CA ASP A 603 -21.21 21.53 -23.66
C ASP A 603 -21.24 19.99 -23.55
N VAL A 604 -21.14 19.28 -24.68
CA VAL A 604 -20.99 17.83 -24.73
C VAL A 604 -19.57 17.48 -25.15
N THR A 605 -18.83 16.85 -24.25
CA THR A 605 -17.46 16.40 -24.50
C THR A 605 -17.40 14.87 -24.56
N TYR A 606 -16.37 14.34 -25.19
CA TYR A 606 -16.05 12.93 -25.11
C TYR A 606 -14.55 12.75 -24.86
N GLU A 607 -14.19 11.69 -24.16
CA GLU A 607 -12.82 11.28 -23.90
C GLU A 607 -12.71 9.76 -24.06
N PHE A 608 -11.57 9.30 -24.55
CA PHE A 608 -11.24 7.88 -24.54
C PHE A 608 -10.72 7.51 -23.16
N LEU A 609 -11.34 6.51 -22.53
CA LEU A 609 -11.00 6.10 -21.17
C LEU A 609 -9.88 5.07 -21.19
N GLU A 610 -8.71 5.45 -20.67
CA GLU A 610 -7.76 4.51 -20.07
C GLU A 610 -7.97 4.47 -18.53
N ASP A 611 -7.49 3.42 -17.86
CA ASP A 611 -8.27 2.49 -17.00
C ASP A 611 -8.22 2.67 -15.45
N GLN A 612 -9.13 1.99 -14.68
CA GLN A 612 -8.92 1.20 -13.42
C GLN A 612 -10.12 1.08 -12.40
N GLN A 613 -10.71 -0.12 -12.25
CA GLN A 613 -11.29 -0.76 -11.01
C GLN A 613 -11.29 -2.28 -11.27
N CYS A 614 -10.94 -3.14 -10.27
CA CYS A 614 -10.69 -4.59 -10.41
C CYS A 614 -11.14 -5.21 -11.73
N LYS A 615 -10.22 -5.21 -12.69
CA LYS A 615 -10.44 -5.73 -14.03
C LYS A 615 -10.24 -7.23 -13.98
N PHE A 616 -11.15 -7.96 -14.60
CA PHE A 616 -10.92 -9.35 -14.94
C PHE A 616 -10.93 -9.43 -16.46
N THR A 617 -9.76 -9.65 -17.04
CA THR A 617 -9.60 -10.04 -18.43
C THR A 617 -9.62 -11.57 -18.48
N LYS A 618 -10.39 -12.13 -19.42
CA LYS A 618 -10.35 -13.57 -19.70
C LYS A 618 -9.15 -13.78 -20.60
N GLU A 619 -8.03 -14.16 -20.02
CA GLU A 619 -6.79 -14.39 -20.75
C GLU A 619 -6.56 -15.89 -20.92
N ILE A 620 -6.14 -16.29 -22.12
CA ILE A 620 -5.59 -17.63 -22.32
C ILE A 620 -4.16 -17.55 -21.74
N CYS A 621 -3.79 -18.48 -20.86
CA CYS A 621 -2.46 -18.48 -20.26
C CYS A 621 -1.39 -18.49 -21.35
N SER A 622 -0.49 -17.50 -21.33
CA SER A 622 0.66 -17.35 -22.25
C SER A 622 1.74 -18.43 -22.11
N ALA A 623 1.49 -19.44 -21.27
CA ALA A 623 2.37 -20.55 -21.00
C ALA A 623 1.56 -21.86 -20.86
N ALA A 624 2.22 -22.89 -20.32
CA ALA A 624 1.66 -24.21 -20.18
C ALA A 624 1.19 -24.44 -18.74
N THR A 625 -0.12 -24.53 -18.47
CA THR A 625 -0.63 -25.06 -17.18
C THR A 625 -1.17 -26.48 -17.34
N ASP A 626 -1.21 -27.24 -16.24
CA ASP A 626 -1.74 -28.61 -16.22
C ASP A 626 -3.27 -28.65 -16.31
N SER A 627 -3.95 -27.52 -16.09
CA SER A 627 -5.40 -27.35 -16.30
C SER A 627 -5.85 -27.69 -17.72
N ARG A 628 -4.92 -27.76 -18.69
CA ARG A 628 -5.21 -28.25 -20.04
C ARG A 628 -5.64 -29.72 -20.05
N TYR A 629 -5.03 -30.58 -19.24
CA TYR A 629 -5.36 -32.02 -19.17
C TYR A 629 -6.72 -32.27 -18.51
N ILE A 630 -7.03 -31.48 -17.48
CA ILE A 630 -8.31 -31.58 -16.77
C ILE A 630 -9.47 -31.15 -17.68
N ARG A 631 -9.28 -30.12 -18.51
CA ARG A 631 -10.28 -29.65 -19.49
C ARG A 631 -10.55 -30.65 -20.61
N GLU A 632 -9.52 -31.36 -21.08
CA GLU A 632 -9.63 -32.38 -22.13
C GLU A 632 -10.47 -33.59 -21.70
N LEU A 633 -10.50 -33.92 -20.40
CA LEU A 633 -11.36 -34.96 -19.84
C LEU A 633 -12.83 -34.55 -19.69
N GLY A 634 -13.20 -33.35 -20.15
CA GLY A 634 -14.55 -32.80 -20.05
C GLY A 634 -14.87 -32.16 -18.70
N TYR A 635 -13.90 -32.09 -17.78
CA TYR A 635 -14.07 -31.40 -16.50
C TYR A 635 -13.81 -29.90 -16.66
N ARG A 636 -14.62 -29.09 -15.99
CA ARG A 636 -14.48 -27.63 -15.99
C ARG A 636 -13.24 -27.25 -15.17
N SER A 637 -12.24 -26.62 -15.78
CA SER A 637 -11.01 -26.19 -15.09
C SER A 637 -10.56 -24.81 -15.59
N ILE A 638 -10.18 -23.94 -14.65
CA ILE A 638 -9.88 -22.51 -14.85
C ILE A 638 -8.56 -22.20 -14.12
N GLY A 639 -7.60 -21.59 -14.82
CA GLY A 639 -6.37 -21.09 -14.20
C GLY A 639 -6.61 -19.70 -13.62
N PHE A 640 -6.44 -19.54 -12.32
CA PHE A 640 -6.68 -18.29 -11.60
C PHE A 640 -5.61 -18.16 -10.52
N LEU A 641 -4.93 -17.02 -10.46
CA LEU A 641 -3.91 -16.70 -9.45
C LEU A 641 -4.26 -15.34 -8.82
N PRO A 642 -4.72 -15.29 -7.56
CA PRO A 642 -5.18 -14.04 -6.93
C PRO A 642 -4.02 -13.20 -6.36
N ILE A 643 -2.99 -12.91 -7.17
CA ILE A 643 -1.84 -12.07 -6.82
C ILE A 643 -1.88 -10.83 -7.71
N ILE A 644 -2.17 -9.66 -7.12
CA ILE A 644 -2.33 -8.38 -7.83
C ILE A 644 -1.30 -7.35 -7.37
N ASN A 645 -1.03 -6.33 -8.19
CA ASN A 645 -0.10 -5.24 -7.89
C ASN A 645 1.32 -5.72 -7.49
N THR A 646 1.78 -6.84 -8.06
CA THR A 646 3.10 -7.46 -7.79
C THR A 646 3.87 -7.56 -9.10
N PRO A 647 5.14 -7.12 -9.19
CA PRO A 647 5.92 -7.21 -10.42
C PRO A 647 6.18 -8.68 -10.82
N GLN A 648 6.12 -8.97 -12.12
CA GLN A 648 6.35 -10.33 -12.63
C GLN A 648 7.85 -10.61 -12.73
N LEU A 649 8.43 -11.10 -11.63
CA LEU A 649 9.88 -11.39 -11.49
C LEU A 649 10.18 -12.90 -11.62
N LEU A 650 9.34 -13.65 -12.34
CA LEU A 650 9.44 -15.10 -12.47
C LEU A 650 10.78 -15.48 -13.11
N HIS A 651 11.63 -16.19 -12.36
CA HIS A 651 13.00 -16.56 -12.76
C HIS A 651 13.98 -15.38 -12.89
N ASP A 652 13.69 -14.24 -12.26
CA ASP A 652 14.58 -13.06 -12.16
C ASP A 652 15.30 -12.98 -10.79
N HIS A 653 16.31 -12.12 -10.65
CA HIS A 653 17.03 -11.94 -9.37
C HIS A 653 16.18 -11.14 -8.37
N ASN A 654 16.15 -11.57 -7.09
CA ASN A 654 15.38 -10.95 -6.00
C ASN A 654 13.84 -11.03 -6.19
N GLU A 655 13.32 -12.12 -6.76
CA GLU A 655 11.89 -12.45 -6.79
C GLU A 655 11.28 -12.36 -5.37
N TYR A 656 10.12 -11.70 -5.23
CA TYR A 656 9.45 -11.50 -3.94
C TYR A 656 7.93 -11.44 -4.08
N LEU A 657 7.23 -11.73 -2.98
CA LEU A 657 5.76 -11.62 -2.88
C LEU A 657 5.37 -10.98 -1.54
N ASN A 658 4.43 -10.03 -1.56
CA ASN A 658 3.96 -9.36 -0.35
C ASN A 658 2.96 -10.24 0.43
N GLU A 659 3.14 -10.32 1.75
CA GLU A 659 2.28 -11.09 2.67
C GLU A 659 0.78 -10.76 2.54
N ARG A 660 0.42 -9.47 2.45
CA ARG A 660 -1.00 -9.05 2.33
C ARG A 660 -1.62 -9.52 1.02
N THR A 661 -0.84 -9.56 -0.07
CA THR A 661 -1.27 -10.07 -1.37
C THR A 661 -1.46 -11.58 -1.34
N PHE A 662 -0.58 -12.33 -0.67
CA PHE A 662 -0.72 -13.77 -0.47
C PHE A 662 -1.97 -14.13 0.35
N LEU A 663 -2.16 -13.47 1.50
CA LEU A 663 -3.32 -13.71 2.38
C LEU A 663 -4.66 -13.35 1.72
N ARG A 664 -4.70 -12.25 0.95
CA ARG A 664 -5.89 -11.90 0.17
C ARG A 664 -6.27 -12.98 -0.85
N GLY A 665 -5.28 -13.69 -1.39
CA GLY A 665 -5.50 -14.83 -2.26
C GLY A 665 -6.20 -15.99 -1.58
N VAL A 666 -5.87 -16.27 -0.32
CA VAL A 666 -6.50 -17.32 0.50
C VAL A 666 -7.99 -17.03 0.72
N GLU A 667 -8.35 -15.80 1.15
CA GLU A 667 -9.75 -15.39 1.36
C GLU A 667 -10.62 -15.55 0.10
N ILE A 668 -10.04 -15.25 -1.09
CA ILE A 668 -10.71 -15.42 -2.38
C ILE A 668 -10.96 -16.91 -2.66
N TYR A 669 -9.98 -17.78 -2.39
CA TYR A 669 -10.15 -19.22 -2.56
C TYR A 669 -11.13 -19.85 -1.56
N GLU A 670 -11.17 -19.40 -0.30
CA GLU A 670 -12.18 -19.85 0.67
C GLU A 670 -13.60 -19.63 0.14
N THR A 671 -13.85 -18.43 -0.38
CA THR A 671 -15.15 -18.07 -0.99
C THR A 671 -15.42 -18.87 -2.26
N LEU A 672 -14.43 -19.05 -3.13
CA LEU A 672 -14.57 -19.83 -4.37
C LEU A 672 -14.85 -21.31 -4.07
N ILE A 673 -14.12 -21.93 -3.14
CA ILE A 673 -14.30 -23.34 -2.76
C ILE A 673 -15.68 -23.53 -2.13
N GLN A 674 -16.08 -22.69 -1.17
CA GLN A 674 -17.40 -22.75 -0.55
C GLN A 674 -18.53 -22.65 -1.59
N ASN A 675 -18.43 -21.73 -2.54
CA ASN A 675 -19.47 -21.54 -3.56
C ASN A 675 -19.48 -22.65 -4.61
N LEU A 676 -18.31 -23.08 -5.10
CA LEU A 676 -18.20 -24.12 -6.13
C LEU A 676 -18.56 -25.51 -5.60
N ALA A 677 -18.22 -25.82 -4.34
CA ALA A 677 -18.56 -27.10 -3.71
C ALA A 677 -20.06 -27.27 -3.41
N ASN A 678 -20.83 -26.16 -3.35
CA ASN A 678 -22.27 -26.17 -3.07
C ASN A 678 -23.14 -25.95 -4.33
N VAL A 679 -22.56 -25.99 -5.53
CA VAL A 679 -23.32 -25.94 -6.79
C VAL A 679 -24.12 -27.25 -6.92
N GLN A 680 -25.45 -27.16 -6.92
CA GLN A 680 -26.32 -28.29 -7.24
C GLN A 680 -26.38 -28.45 -8.76
N GLU A 681 -26.06 -29.65 -9.26
CA GLU A 681 -26.14 -29.98 -10.70
C GLU A 681 -27.58 -30.17 -11.21
#